data_AF-A0A818YM10-F1
#
_entry.id   AF-A0A818YM10-F1
#
_cell.length_a   1.000
_cell.length_b   1.000
_cell.length_c   1.000
_cell.angle_alpha   90.00
_cell.angle_beta   90.00
_cell.angle_gamma   90.00
#
_symmetry.space_group_name_H-M   'P 1'
#
loop_
_entity.id
_entity.type
_entity.pdbx_description
1 polymer ?
#
loop_
_entity_poly.entity_id
_entity_poly.type
_entity_poly.pdbx_seq_one_letter_code
_entity_poly.pdbx_strand_id
1 'polypeptide(L)'
;MALDKMEVQYGPSSTIYGSDALGGSINMFTKNPVLSTTNKKNVSGNATIKYASAIEENRAHIDFNFGGKQWASLTSVTYGKFGDITQGENRQDAYSNFGKQNFIVKRWGNTDSAFANPNPNKQSPSNYEQIDITQKILFQPKDNIQHILNVQLSNSTNIPRYDRLTEISAGNPVYAEWLYGPQMRSLAAYHFNAVKLSGFINELKITANYQDVEESRITRRFKNNNKDTRIERVNIFGVNVDAKHYHGKHELQLGLESYMNFVKSIAQRENIASGALSRITTRYSDGPTKTNSHAFYVQHSYKINKNLTLNDGIRLSAVRLDAVFADTTLMHFPFTSAKQNNFAVTGNIGLIYSNTSNLRLAALLNSGFRSPNIDDLTKVFDTRTSYVVVPNKDIKPEYTYNAEISFSHKIKKFSYGATVFNTWFSNAIVVDKFNFNGADSLNYQGVKSAVYAPQNKAKAIIYGYNIYGMYQIEKNTTIDIMYNYTYGDYTNSGVTMPLDHIPPAYGKASIKHKATKCLITNWIAEIRDVTIQSDRLRFRRNLQRIGEIAAYEISKGLPSEIVDVHTPLGVHKSKMLTHQPVLATVLRAGLPLHQGMLNYFDKADNAFISAYRKHQTDGSFEICLEYMSCPNLDNRIVIISDPMLATGASLVKTIEFMREQYKPAEIYFVCAIASKQGIEYIHQQCGNEIKIWSGDIDEKLNDKGYIVPGLGDAGDLAYGSKMQA
;
A
#
# COMPACT_ATOMS: atom_id res chain seq x y z
N MET A 1 5.99 4.94 -7.15
CA MET A 1 5.35 5.67 -6.03
C MET A 1 5.47 4.86 -4.73
N ALA A 2 5.83 5.50 -3.60
CA ALA A 2 5.94 4.80 -2.29
C ALA A 2 4.57 4.62 -1.62
N LEU A 3 3.98 3.43 -1.80
CA LEU A 3 2.77 2.99 -1.11
C LEU A 3 3.12 2.45 0.29
N ASP A 4 2.28 2.76 1.27
CA ASP A 4 2.35 2.28 2.65
C ASP A 4 1.40 1.10 2.86
N LYS A 5 0.14 1.27 2.47
CA LYS A 5 -0.89 0.23 2.53
C LYS A 5 -1.93 0.39 1.44
N MET A 6 -2.59 -0.72 1.13
CA MET A 6 -3.78 -0.79 0.28
C MET A 6 -4.90 -1.43 1.09
N GLU A 7 -6.08 -0.83 1.07
CA GLU A 7 -7.28 -1.36 1.70
C GLU A 7 -8.33 -1.63 0.62
N VAL A 8 -8.95 -2.81 0.66
CA VAL A 8 -10.09 -3.15 -0.19
C VAL A 8 -11.31 -3.19 0.70
N GLN A 9 -12.30 -2.35 0.39
CA GLN A 9 -13.54 -2.23 1.15
C GLN A 9 -14.72 -2.63 0.29
N TYR A 10 -15.61 -3.43 0.85
CA TYR A 10 -16.83 -3.89 0.21
C TYR A 10 -18.06 -3.34 0.93
N GLY A 11 -19.18 -3.28 0.23
CA GLY A 11 -20.49 -2.97 0.82
C GLY A 11 -20.59 -1.58 1.49
N PRO A 12 -21.32 -1.44 2.61
CA PRO A 12 -21.60 -0.16 3.28
C PRO A 12 -20.40 0.73 3.59
N SER A 13 -19.23 0.17 3.86
CA SER A 13 -18.05 0.99 4.17
C SER A 13 -17.50 1.72 2.94
N SER A 14 -17.85 1.30 1.72
CA SER A 14 -17.44 2.01 0.50
C SER A 14 -18.24 3.29 0.25
N THR A 15 -19.42 3.47 0.87
CA THR A 15 -20.29 4.63 0.61
C THR A 15 -19.69 5.97 1.04
N ILE A 16 -18.72 5.95 1.95
CA ILE A 16 -17.95 7.16 2.33
C ILE A 16 -16.91 7.55 1.28
N TYR A 17 -16.53 6.64 0.38
CA TYR A 17 -15.49 6.85 -0.63
C TYR A 17 -16.03 7.22 -2.02
N GLY A 18 -17.36 7.27 -2.19
CA GLY A 18 -18.00 7.72 -3.43
C GLY A 18 -19.34 7.03 -3.73
N SER A 19 -20.16 7.68 -4.57
CA SER A 19 -21.46 7.14 -5.01
C SER A 19 -21.32 5.97 -5.98
N ASP A 20 -20.27 5.99 -6.81
CA ASP A 20 -19.99 5.03 -7.88
C ASP A 20 -19.29 3.75 -7.39
N ALA A 21 -19.14 3.58 -6.07
CA ALA A 21 -18.49 2.42 -5.45
C ALA A 21 -19.39 1.16 -5.45
N LEU A 22 -20.04 0.86 -6.59
CA LEU A 22 -21.06 -0.16 -6.78
C LEU A 22 -20.60 -1.58 -6.42
N GLY A 23 -19.30 -1.85 -6.52
CA GLY A 23 -18.66 -3.13 -6.18
C GLY A 23 -17.67 -3.04 -5.01
N GLY A 24 -17.59 -1.89 -4.33
CA GLY A 24 -16.57 -1.58 -3.32
C GLY A 24 -15.56 -0.50 -3.76
N SER A 25 -14.56 -0.26 -2.92
CA SER A 25 -13.51 0.74 -3.15
C SER A 25 -12.13 0.18 -2.79
N ILE A 26 -11.12 0.50 -3.60
CA ILE A 26 -9.70 0.24 -3.29
C ILE A 26 -9.05 1.57 -2.88
N ASN A 27 -8.62 1.65 -1.63
CA ASN A 27 -7.97 2.82 -1.07
C ASN A 27 -6.47 2.58 -0.99
N MET A 28 -5.69 3.40 -1.70
CA MET A 28 -4.23 3.33 -1.71
C MET A 28 -3.64 4.49 -0.91
N PHE A 29 -2.87 4.15 0.12
CA PHE A 29 -2.25 5.13 1.01
C PHE A 29 -0.76 5.21 0.71
N THR A 30 -0.28 6.41 0.41
CA THR A 30 1.15 6.69 0.25
C THR A 30 1.81 6.91 1.62
N LYS A 31 3.07 6.51 1.77
CA LYS A 31 3.86 6.73 3.00
C LYS A 31 3.75 8.19 3.47
N ASN A 32 3.67 8.42 4.78
CA ASN A 32 3.66 9.76 5.37
C ASN A 32 5.04 10.13 5.93
N PRO A 33 5.39 11.43 5.97
CA PRO A 33 6.57 11.88 6.70
C PRO A 33 6.46 11.53 8.19
N VAL A 34 7.58 11.14 8.78
CA VAL A 34 7.71 10.76 10.19
C VAL A 34 8.49 11.84 10.92
N LEU A 35 7.89 12.41 11.98
CA LEU A 35 8.54 13.37 12.87
C LEU A 35 9.68 12.73 13.67
N SER A 36 10.60 13.55 14.16
CA SER A 36 11.54 13.09 15.17
C SER A 36 10.84 12.94 16.50
N THR A 37 11.05 11.79 17.15
CA THR A 37 10.62 11.54 18.53
C THR A 37 11.57 12.13 19.56
N THR A 38 12.73 12.64 19.13
CA THR A 38 13.75 13.27 20.00
C THR A 38 13.86 14.76 19.70
N ASN A 39 14.56 15.51 20.58
CA ASN A 39 14.88 16.92 20.32
C ASN A 39 15.89 17.13 19.17
N LYS A 40 16.42 16.07 18.56
CA LYS A 40 17.33 16.12 17.42
C LYS A 40 16.59 15.89 16.11
N LYS A 41 17.11 16.46 15.02
CA LYS A 41 16.65 16.14 13.65
C LYS A 41 17.05 14.70 13.33
N ASN A 42 16.13 13.93 12.75
CA ASN A 42 16.36 12.55 12.32
C ASN A 42 16.29 12.47 10.78
N VAL A 43 17.14 11.64 10.19
CA VAL A 43 17.12 11.32 8.77
C VAL A 43 17.09 9.81 8.61
N SER A 44 16.14 9.31 7.83
CA SER A 44 16.03 7.90 7.48
C SER A 44 15.79 7.76 5.98
N GLY A 45 16.14 6.62 5.40
CA GLY A 45 15.85 6.35 4.00
C GLY A 45 15.81 4.87 3.68
N ASN A 46 15.25 4.56 2.52
CA ASN A 46 15.20 3.22 1.94
C ASN A 46 15.63 3.29 0.48
N ALA A 47 16.34 2.26 0.01
CA ALA A 47 16.61 2.06 -1.39
C ALA A 47 16.29 0.61 -1.77
N THR A 48 15.61 0.41 -2.90
CA THR A 48 15.26 -0.91 -3.43
C THR A 48 15.58 -0.96 -4.92
N ILE A 49 16.23 -2.04 -5.35
CA ILE A 49 16.44 -2.36 -6.78
C ILE A 49 15.74 -3.69 -7.05
N LYS A 50 15.01 -3.77 -8.17
CA LYS A 50 14.30 -4.97 -8.62
C LYS A 50 14.64 -5.25 -10.08
N TYR A 51 14.94 -6.52 -10.37
CA TYR A 51 15.02 -7.06 -11.72
C TYR A 51 13.97 -8.17 -11.89
N ALA A 52 13.24 -8.19 -13.00
CA ALA A 52 12.34 -9.29 -13.34
C ALA A 52 12.55 -9.73 -14.79
N SER A 53 12.99 -10.99 -14.98
CA SER A 53 13.37 -11.52 -16.29
C SER A 53 12.21 -11.66 -17.28
N ALA A 54 11.02 -12.05 -16.81
CA ALA A 54 9.86 -12.33 -17.67
C ALA A 54 9.33 -11.11 -18.45
N ILE A 55 9.61 -9.91 -17.95
CA ILE A 55 9.21 -8.63 -18.55
C ILE A 55 10.41 -7.69 -18.74
N GLU A 56 11.64 -8.22 -18.61
CA GLU A 56 12.90 -7.48 -18.65
C GLU A 56 12.86 -6.18 -17.81
N GLU A 57 12.19 -6.21 -16.64
CA GLU A 57 12.01 -5.05 -15.76
C GLU A 57 13.30 -4.72 -15.04
N ASN A 58 13.68 -3.45 -15.08
CA ASN A 58 14.70 -2.84 -14.24
C ASN A 58 14.07 -1.68 -13.49
N ARG A 59 13.92 -1.80 -12.17
CA ARG A 59 13.27 -0.78 -11.35
C ARG A 59 14.11 -0.41 -10.15
N ALA A 60 14.31 0.89 -9.96
CA ALA A 60 14.98 1.46 -8.80
C ALA A 60 14.01 2.37 -8.04
N HIS A 61 14.06 2.29 -6.72
CA HIS A 61 13.28 3.15 -5.83
C HIS A 61 14.18 3.65 -4.71
N ILE A 62 14.03 4.93 -4.38
CA ILE A 62 14.66 5.54 -3.23
C ILE A 62 13.65 6.45 -2.52
N ASP A 63 13.62 6.40 -1.20
CA ASP A 63 12.89 7.34 -0.37
C ASP A 63 13.72 7.82 0.81
N PHE A 64 13.55 9.08 1.18
CA PHE A 64 14.24 9.73 2.28
C PHE A 64 13.24 10.54 3.10
N ASN A 65 13.30 10.37 4.42
CA ASN A 65 12.52 11.11 5.39
C ASN A 65 13.46 11.99 6.24
N PHE A 66 13.14 13.28 6.32
CA PHE A 66 13.74 14.23 7.24
C PHE A 66 12.71 14.60 8.30
N GLY A 67 12.96 14.25 9.57
CA GLY A 67 12.06 14.50 10.69
C GLY A 67 12.65 15.49 11.69
N GLY A 68 11.92 16.57 11.97
CA GLY A 68 12.10 17.44 13.13
C GLY A 68 10.96 17.28 14.13
N LYS A 69 10.89 18.13 15.15
CA LYS A 69 9.87 18.06 16.21
C LYS A 69 8.45 18.36 15.73
N GLN A 70 8.30 19.38 14.88
CA GLN A 70 7.01 19.82 14.34
C GLN A 70 6.94 19.73 12.81
N TRP A 71 8.06 19.56 12.13
CA TRP A 71 8.14 19.51 10.67
C TRP A 71 8.76 18.19 10.25
N ALA A 72 8.18 17.52 9.26
CA ALA A 72 8.81 16.40 8.58
C ALA A 72 8.61 16.48 7.07
N SER A 73 9.53 15.89 6.32
CA SER A 73 9.52 15.83 4.87
C SER A 73 9.81 14.41 4.43
N LEU A 74 9.06 13.90 3.45
CA LEU A 74 9.31 12.64 2.79
C LEU A 74 9.43 12.88 1.28
N THR A 75 10.57 12.51 0.71
CA THR A 75 10.79 12.50 -0.73
C THR A 75 10.93 11.06 -1.21
N SER A 76 10.20 10.68 -2.25
CA SER A 76 10.23 9.34 -2.84
C SER A 76 10.37 9.47 -4.35
N VAL A 77 11.35 8.77 -4.94
CA VAL A 77 11.53 8.67 -6.39
C VAL A 77 11.55 7.20 -6.79
N THR A 78 10.80 6.86 -7.82
CA THR A 78 10.82 5.54 -8.45
C THR A 78 11.06 5.73 -9.94
N TYR A 79 12.04 5.01 -10.50
CA TYR A 79 12.24 4.90 -11.94
C TYR A 79 12.14 3.43 -12.33
N GLY A 80 11.39 3.15 -13.40
CA GLY A 80 11.21 1.80 -13.93
C GLY A 80 11.35 1.80 -15.43
N LYS A 81 12.10 0.81 -15.94
CA LYS A 81 12.18 0.46 -17.35
C LYS A 81 11.63 -0.95 -17.52
N PHE A 82 10.64 -1.09 -18.39
CA PHE A 82 9.94 -2.35 -18.66
C PHE A 82 10.17 -2.74 -20.11
N GLY A 83 10.62 -3.97 -20.35
CA GLY A 83 10.76 -4.50 -21.69
C GLY A 83 9.45 -5.09 -22.23
N ASP A 84 9.57 -5.83 -23.33
CA ASP A 84 8.45 -6.50 -23.96
C ASP A 84 8.01 -7.72 -23.14
N ILE A 85 6.70 -7.88 -22.97
CA ILE A 85 6.13 -8.99 -22.20
C ILE A 85 6.17 -10.27 -23.03
N THR A 86 6.61 -11.37 -22.43
CA THR A 86 6.51 -12.71 -23.03
C THR A 86 5.40 -13.50 -22.35
N GLN A 87 4.37 -13.88 -23.11
CA GLN A 87 3.26 -14.70 -22.60
C GLN A 87 3.65 -16.19 -22.52
N GLY A 88 2.92 -16.96 -21.71
CA GLY A 88 3.13 -18.40 -21.61
C GLY A 88 2.81 -19.14 -22.92
N GLU A 89 3.49 -20.27 -23.14
CA GLU A 89 3.30 -21.10 -24.35
C GLU A 89 1.99 -21.89 -24.33
N ASN A 90 1.56 -22.33 -23.14
CA ASN A 90 0.40 -23.18 -22.96
C ASN A 90 -0.91 -22.41 -23.17
N ARG A 91 -1.77 -22.94 -24.05
CA ARG A 91 -3.08 -22.39 -24.38
C ARG A 91 -4.10 -23.51 -24.38
N GLN A 92 -5.37 -23.14 -24.19
CA GLN A 92 -6.46 -24.06 -24.44
C GLN A 92 -6.59 -24.32 -25.94
N ASP A 93 -6.96 -25.54 -26.32
CA ASP A 93 -7.12 -25.94 -27.72
C ASP A 93 -8.13 -25.06 -28.46
N ALA A 94 -9.21 -24.67 -27.77
CA ALA A 94 -10.22 -23.73 -28.28
C ALA A 94 -9.66 -22.35 -28.66
N TYR A 95 -8.48 -21.99 -28.13
CA TYR A 95 -7.87 -20.67 -28.23
C TYR A 95 -6.37 -20.75 -28.58
N SER A 96 -5.99 -21.65 -29.48
CA SER A 96 -4.60 -21.98 -29.85
C SER A 96 -3.75 -20.80 -30.35
N ASN A 97 -4.38 -19.73 -30.85
CA ASN A 97 -3.73 -18.50 -31.32
C ASN A 97 -3.95 -17.28 -30.42
N PHE A 98 -4.61 -17.45 -29.27
CA PHE A 98 -4.93 -16.33 -28.39
C PHE A 98 -3.66 -15.62 -27.91
N GLY A 99 -3.67 -14.29 -28.06
CA GLY A 99 -2.56 -13.40 -27.72
C GLY A 99 -1.32 -13.48 -28.63
N LYS A 100 -1.23 -14.42 -29.58
CA LYS A 100 -0.04 -14.56 -30.43
C LYS A 100 0.14 -13.33 -31.34
N GLN A 101 1.36 -12.83 -31.39
CA GLN A 101 1.76 -11.80 -32.34
C GLN A 101 2.59 -12.44 -33.46
N ASN A 102 1.96 -12.76 -34.58
CA ASN A 102 2.64 -13.48 -35.66
C ASN A 102 3.52 -12.59 -36.55
N PHE A 103 3.35 -11.26 -36.49
CA PHE A 103 4.09 -10.32 -37.30
C PHE A 103 4.45 -9.04 -36.54
N ILE A 104 5.45 -8.33 -37.05
CA ILE A 104 5.89 -7.01 -36.57
C ILE A 104 5.96 -6.08 -37.78
N VAL A 105 5.37 -4.89 -37.67
CA VAL A 105 5.48 -3.85 -38.69
C VAL A 105 6.69 -2.98 -38.42
N LYS A 106 7.49 -2.72 -39.44
CA LYS A 106 8.61 -1.80 -39.42
C LYS A 106 8.57 -0.90 -40.66
N ARG A 107 9.11 0.31 -40.54
CA ARG A 107 9.14 1.30 -41.61
C ARG A 107 10.58 1.61 -42.03
N TRP A 108 10.83 1.66 -43.35
CA TRP A 108 12.07 2.14 -43.94
C TRP A 108 11.75 3.25 -44.94
N GLY A 109 12.29 4.46 -44.71
CA GLY A 109 11.92 5.64 -45.47
C GLY A 109 10.40 5.88 -45.41
N ASN A 110 9.74 5.81 -46.58
CA ASN A 110 8.29 6.00 -46.69
C ASN A 110 7.47 4.71 -46.83
N THR A 111 8.08 3.54 -46.66
CA THR A 111 7.44 2.25 -46.87
C THR A 111 7.37 1.44 -45.58
N ASP A 112 6.16 0.99 -45.23
CA ASP A 112 5.96 0.01 -44.16
C ASP A 112 6.04 -1.42 -44.72
N SER A 113 6.73 -2.29 -44.01
CA SER A 113 6.79 -3.73 -44.30
C SER A 113 6.49 -4.53 -43.03
N ALA A 114 5.84 -5.69 -43.20
CA ALA A 114 5.53 -6.61 -42.11
C ALA A 114 6.48 -7.82 -42.17
N PHE A 115 7.02 -8.21 -41.02
CA PHE A 115 7.95 -9.33 -40.87
C PHE A 115 7.33 -10.37 -39.96
N ALA A 116 7.61 -11.64 -40.20
CA ALA A 116 7.29 -12.68 -39.24
C ALA A 116 7.92 -12.35 -37.89
N ASN A 117 7.15 -12.46 -36.81
CA ASN A 117 7.68 -12.34 -35.47
C ASN A 117 8.44 -13.64 -35.14
N PRO A 118 9.76 -13.59 -34.88
CA PRO A 118 10.54 -14.79 -34.55
C PRO A 118 10.09 -15.45 -33.25
N ASN A 119 9.42 -14.71 -32.36
CA ASN A 119 8.81 -15.25 -31.15
C ASN A 119 7.36 -14.76 -31.04
N PRO A 120 6.36 -15.51 -31.54
CA PRO A 120 4.96 -15.12 -31.47
C PRO A 120 4.40 -14.96 -30.05
N ASN A 121 5.09 -15.46 -29.02
CA ASN A 121 4.73 -15.25 -27.63
C ASN A 121 5.23 -13.92 -27.06
N LYS A 122 6.19 -13.26 -27.72
CA LYS A 122 6.70 -11.95 -27.32
C LYS A 122 5.77 -10.86 -27.89
N GLN A 123 5.19 -10.07 -26.99
CA GLN A 123 4.34 -8.92 -27.31
C GLN A 123 5.24 -7.72 -27.60
N SER A 124 5.60 -7.53 -28.87
CA SER A 124 6.60 -6.55 -29.30
C SER A 124 6.08 -5.57 -30.34
N PRO A 125 6.12 -4.25 -30.09
CA PRO A 125 6.57 -3.63 -28.85
C PRO A 125 5.45 -3.65 -27.78
N SER A 126 5.83 -3.78 -26.51
CA SER A 126 5.01 -3.49 -25.33
C SER A 126 5.83 -2.78 -24.21
N ASN A 127 7.08 -2.46 -24.49
CA ASN A 127 8.02 -1.82 -23.58
C ASN A 127 7.64 -0.36 -23.28
N TYR A 128 8.01 0.13 -22.10
CA TYR A 128 7.86 1.54 -21.69
C TYR A 128 8.78 1.88 -20.52
N GLU A 129 8.96 3.18 -20.27
CA GLU A 129 9.65 3.70 -19.09
C GLU A 129 8.70 4.57 -18.27
N GLN A 130 8.89 4.60 -16.95
CA GLN A 130 8.07 5.36 -16.02
C GLN A 130 8.91 5.98 -14.90
N ILE A 131 8.59 7.22 -14.55
CA ILE A 131 9.12 7.90 -13.36
C ILE A 131 7.97 8.36 -12.47
N ASP A 132 8.07 8.09 -11.17
CA ASP A 132 7.17 8.61 -10.15
C ASP A 132 7.97 9.38 -9.09
N ILE A 133 7.53 10.58 -8.78
CA ILE A 133 8.07 11.43 -7.73
C ILE A 133 6.94 11.74 -6.74
N THR A 134 7.24 11.67 -5.45
CA THR A 134 6.32 12.06 -4.38
C THR A 134 7.08 12.88 -3.36
N GLN A 135 6.57 14.06 -3.06
CA GLN A 135 7.06 14.95 -2.02
C GLN A 135 5.92 15.21 -1.04
N LYS A 136 6.14 14.87 0.23
CA LYS A 136 5.21 15.22 1.31
C LYS A 136 5.88 16.07 2.36
N ILE A 137 5.19 17.09 2.82
CA ILE A 137 5.62 17.95 3.93
C ILE A 137 4.54 17.88 5.00
N LEU A 138 4.92 17.50 6.19
CA LEU A 138 4.08 17.43 7.38
C LEU A 138 4.45 18.58 8.33
N PHE A 139 3.45 19.30 8.80
CA PHE A 139 3.55 20.25 9.89
C PHE A 139 2.57 19.89 11.01
N GLN A 140 3.07 19.68 12.21
CA GLN A 140 2.32 19.28 13.39
C GLN A 140 2.63 20.25 14.54
N PRO A 141 1.94 21.42 14.61
CA PRO A 141 2.18 22.42 15.63
C PRO A 141 1.79 21.94 17.05
N LYS A 142 0.81 21.03 17.13
CA LYS A 142 0.30 20.42 18.36
C LYS A 142 0.05 18.93 18.12
N ASP A 143 0.05 18.13 19.19
CA ASP A 143 -0.17 16.67 19.09
C ASP A 143 -1.52 16.30 18.47
N ASN A 144 -2.49 17.22 18.51
CA ASN A 144 -3.84 17.00 18.04
C ASN A 144 -4.18 17.75 16.74
N ILE A 145 -3.23 18.46 16.13
CA ILE A 145 -3.42 19.22 14.87
C ILE A 145 -2.29 18.88 13.90
N GLN A 146 -2.62 18.44 12.70
CA GLN A 146 -1.68 18.02 11.68
C GLN A 146 -2.06 18.56 10.31
N HIS A 147 -1.05 19.05 9.59
CA HIS A 147 -1.13 19.53 8.22
C HIS A 147 -0.20 18.69 7.35
N ILE A 148 -0.67 18.23 6.19
CA ILE A 148 0.15 17.48 5.21
C ILE A 148 -0.07 18.09 3.84
N LEU A 149 0.99 18.61 3.23
CA LEU A 149 1.04 18.90 1.80
C LEU A 149 1.63 17.69 1.08
N ASN A 150 0.96 17.21 0.04
CA ASN A 150 1.35 16.06 -0.78
C ASN A 150 1.39 16.48 -2.25
N VAL A 151 2.57 16.40 -2.86
CA VAL A 151 2.79 16.68 -4.28
C VAL A 151 3.30 15.41 -4.95
N GLN A 152 2.66 15.01 -6.03
CA GLN A 152 3.04 13.82 -6.80
C GLN A 152 3.17 14.19 -8.27
N LEU A 153 4.18 13.62 -8.91
CA LEU A 153 4.38 13.68 -10.36
C LEU A 153 4.60 12.25 -10.84
N SER A 154 3.91 11.87 -11.91
CA SER A 154 4.09 10.57 -12.56
C SER A 154 4.05 10.78 -14.06
N ASN A 155 5.00 10.17 -14.76
CA ASN A 155 5.11 10.25 -16.21
C ASN A 155 5.54 8.91 -16.79
N SER A 156 5.01 8.55 -17.96
CA SER A 156 5.46 7.42 -18.76
C SER A 156 5.92 7.86 -20.15
N THR A 157 6.76 7.06 -20.81
CA THR A 157 6.91 7.13 -22.26
C THR A 157 5.63 6.66 -22.97
N ASN A 158 5.65 6.66 -24.30
CA ASN A 158 4.60 6.01 -25.07
C ASN A 158 4.56 4.51 -24.73
N ILE A 159 3.35 3.98 -24.55
CA ILE A 159 3.05 2.59 -24.23
C ILE A 159 2.36 1.97 -25.45
N PRO A 160 3.00 1.06 -26.18
CA PRO A 160 2.37 0.42 -27.33
C PRO A 160 1.20 -0.49 -26.96
N ARG A 161 0.20 -0.56 -27.84
CA ARG A 161 -0.96 -1.46 -27.70
C ARG A 161 -0.76 -2.68 -28.58
N TYR A 162 -0.11 -3.70 -28.03
CA TYR A 162 0.20 -4.93 -28.77
C TYR A 162 -1.06 -5.55 -29.41
N ASP A 163 -2.19 -5.56 -28.70
CA ASP A 163 -3.46 -6.14 -29.16
C ASP A 163 -4.00 -5.47 -30.42
N ARG A 164 -3.75 -4.17 -30.61
CA ARG A 164 -4.09 -3.45 -31.85
C ARG A 164 -3.06 -3.67 -32.95
N LEU A 165 -1.81 -3.91 -32.58
CA LEU A 165 -0.71 -4.18 -33.53
C LEU A 165 -0.75 -5.60 -34.11
N THR A 166 -1.54 -6.51 -33.53
CA THR A 166 -1.78 -7.85 -34.08
C THR A 166 -2.99 -7.94 -35.01
N GLU A 167 -3.77 -6.86 -35.15
CA GLU A 167 -4.97 -6.87 -35.99
C GLU A 167 -4.64 -7.00 -37.47
N ILE A 168 -5.39 -7.87 -38.15
CA ILE A 168 -5.28 -8.14 -39.59
C ILE A 168 -6.62 -7.84 -40.26
N SER A 169 -6.59 -7.20 -41.42
CA SER A 169 -7.72 -7.04 -42.32
C SER A 169 -7.30 -7.40 -43.74
N ALA A 170 -8.07 -8.26 -44.41
CA ALA A 170 -7.76 -8.77 -45.75
C ALA A 170 -6.30 -9.25 -45.89
N GLY A 171 -5.82 -10.02 -44.91
CA GLY A 171 -4.46 -10.60 -44.89
C GLY A 171 -3.32 -9.61 -44.60
N ASN A 172 -3.60 -8.33 -44.36
CA ASN A 172 -2.59 -7.31 -44.08
C ASN A 172 -2.75 -6.74 -42.66
N PRO A 173 -1.66 -6.27 -42.02
CA PRO A 173 -1.74 -5.51 -40.78
C PRO A 173 -2.68 -4.32 -40.92
N VAL A 174 -3.46 -4.06 -39.89
CA VAL A 174 -4.35 -2.90 -39.85
C VAL A 174 -3.59 -1.63 -39.46
N TYR A 175 -2.72 -1.74 -38.46
CA TYR A 175 -1.96 -0.62 -37.90
C TYR A 175 -0.46 -0.86 -38.04
N ALA A 176 0.28 0.22 -38.31
CA ALA A 176 1.73 0.26 -38.17
C ALA A 176 2.13 0.81 -36.79
N GLU A 177 1.32 1.72 -36.24
CA GLU A 177 1.53 2.29 -34.90
C GLU A 177 0.19 2.37 -34.18
N TRP A 178 0.21 1.96 -32.91
CA TRP A 178 -0.85 2.24 -31.95
C TRP A 178 -0.22 2.39 -30.57
N LEU A 179 -0.23 3.60 -30.05
CA LEU A 179 0.42 3.96 -28.78
C LEU A 179 -0.58 4.69 -27.89
N TYR A 180 -0.52 4.38 -26.60
CA TYR A 180 -0.88 5.33 -25.56
C TYR A 180 0.30 6.23 -25.24
N GLY A 181 0.03 7.47 -24.84
CA GLY A 181 0.97 8.29 -24.12
C GLY A 181 1.87 9.23 -24.95
N PRO A 182 2.69 10.04 -24.27
CA PRO A 182 3.06 9.90 -22.85
C PRO A 182 1.88 10.12 -21.88
N GLN A 183 1.80 9.34 -20.81
CA GLN A 183 0.79 9.54 -19.76
C GLN A 183 1.38 10.42 -18.67
N MET A 184 0.75 11.56 -18.38
CA MET A 184 1.20 12.49 -17.36
C MET A 184 0.16 12.63 -16.26
N ARG A 185 0.61 12.60 -15.00
CA ARG A 185 -0.23 12.87 -13.83
C ARG A 185 0.52 13.73 -12.83
N SER A 186 -0.04 14.90 -12.53
CA SER A 186 0.39 15.76 -11.43
C SER A 186 -0.73 15.84 -10.39
N LEU A 187 -0.39 15.73 -9.11
CA LEU A 187 -1.33 15.88 -7.99
C LEU A 187 -0.73 16.82 -6.95
N ALA A 188 -1.51 17.78 -6.49
CA ALA A 188 -1.26 18.51 -5.25
C ALA A 188 -2.46 18.30 -4.32
N ALA A 189 -2.21 17.84 -3.10
CA ALA A 189 -3.24 17.63 -2.09
C ALA A 189 -2.78 18.21 -0.75
N TYR A 190 -3.69 18.92 -0.09
CA TYR A 190 -3.52 19.41 1.27
C TYR A 190 -4.50 18.68 2.17
N HIS A 191 -3.97 18.06 3.22
CA HIS A 191 -4.74 17.39 4.26
C HIS A 191 -4.58 18.15 5.57
N PHE A 192 -5.70 18.46 6.20
CA PHE A 192 -5.77 18.96 7.56
C PHE A 192 -6.47 17.92 8.42
N ASN A 193 -5.83 17.50 9.52
CA ASN A 193 -6.38 16.57 10.49
C ASN A 193 -6.36 17.24 11.87
N ALA A 194 -7.50 17.26 12.54
CA ALA A 194 -7.61 17.70 13.92
C ALA A 194 -8.37 16.65 14.72
N VAL A 195 -7.83 16.27 15.89
CA VAL A 195 -8.40 15.25 16.77
C VAL A 195 -8.59 15.82 18.17
N LYS A 196 -9.40 15.14 18.99
CA LYS A 196 -9.68 15.54 20.39
C LYS A 196 -10.13 17.01 20.49
N LEU A 197 -10.93 17.47 19.54
CA LEU A 197 -11.50 18.82 19.55
C LEU A 197 -12.57 18.94 20.66
N SER A 198 -12.65 20.13 21.26
CA SER A 198 -13.72 20.49 22.19
C SER A 198 -14.97 20.93 21.42
N GLY A 199 -16.15 20.47 21.87
CA GLY A 199 -17.43 20.76 21.22
C GLY A 199 -18.08 19.50 20.63
N PHE A 200 -19.03 19.71 19.71
CA PHE A 200 -19.76 18.61 19.07
C PHE A 200 -18.84 17.78 18.16
N ILE A 201 -17.99 18.41 17.36
CA ILE A 201 -17.05 17.67 16.50
C ILE A 201 -15.82 17.31 17.34
N ASN A 202 -15.48 16.02 17.41
CA ASN A 202 -14.31 15.52 18.15
C ASN A 202 -13.12 15.23 17.22
N GLU A 203 -13.38 14.83 15.98
CA GLU A 203 -12.36 14.67 14.93
C GLU A 203 -12.83 15.36 13.65
N LEU A 204 -11.90 16.05 12.97
CA LEU A 204 -12.14 16.75 11.73
C LEU A 204 -10.99 16.46 10.76
N LYS A 205 -11.34 16.03 9.56
CA LYS A 205 -10.41 15.82 8.45
C LYS A 205 -10.90 16.60 7.24
N ILE A 206 -10.02 17.40 6.65
CA ILE A 206 -10.29 18.17 5.44
C ILE A 206 -9.22 17.82 4.42
N THR A 207 -9.62 17.47 3.22
CA THR A 207 -8.74 17.22 2.08
C THR A 207 -9.13 18.13 0.93
N ALA A 208 -8.23 19.02 0.51
CA ALA A 208 -8.36 19.79 -0.72
C ALA A 208 -7.32 19.29 -1.72
N ASN A 209 -7.70 19.05 -2.97
CA ASN A 209 -6.80 18.51 -3.98
C ASN A 209 -7.03 19.10 -5.37
N TYR A 210 -5.95 19.11 -6.15
CA TYR A 210 -5.92 19.42 -7.56
C TYR A 210 -5.13 18.33 -8.28
N GLN A 211 -5.68 17.80 -9.36
CA GLN A 211 -5.03 16.81 -10.21
C GLN A 211 -5.10 17.24 -11.67
N ASP A 212 -3.99 17.13 -12.38
CA ASP A 212 -3.87 17.34 -13.82
C ASP A 212 -3.43 16.02 -14.45
N VAL A 213 -4.28 15.48 -15.32
CA VAL A 213 -4.05 14.20 -16.01
C VAL A 213 -4.08 14.44 -17.51
N GLU A 214 -3.05 13.99 -18.21
CA GLU A 214 -3.01 14.00 -19.66
C GLU A 214 -2.73 12.59 -20.17
N GLU A 215 -3.52 12.17 -21.14
CA GLU A 215 -3.29 10.95 -21.90
C GLU A 215 -3.44 11.26 -23.38
N SER A 216 -2.63 10.63 -24.21
CA SER A 216 -2.78 10.71 -25.66
C SER A 216 -2.91 9.32 -26.29
N ARG A 217 -3.49 9.31 -27.49
CA ARG A 217 -3.64 8.14 -28.36
C ARG A 217 -3.08 8.47 -29.72
N ILE A 218 -2.06 7.73 -30.12
CA ILE A 218 -1.35 7.93 -31.39
C ILE A 218 -1.59 6.70 -32.25
N THR A 219 -2.12 6.89 -33.45
CA THR A 219 -2.44 5.78 -34.36
C THR A 219 -1.97 6.07 -35.77
N ARG A 220 -1.47 5.04 -36.47
CA ARG A 220 -1.15 5.11 -37.89
C ARG A 220 -1.49 3.79 -38.56
N ARG A 221 -2.32 3.84 -39.61
CA ARG A 221 -2.68 2.67 -40.40
C ARG A 221 -1.46 2.16 -41.18
N PHE A 222 -1.41 0.85 -41.42
CA PHE A 222 -0.35 0.25 -42.22
C PHE A 222 -0.30 0.84 -43.63
N LYS A 223 0.90 1.14 -44.14
CA LYS A 223 1.15 1.78 -45.44
C LYS A 223 0.46 3.15 -45.61
N ASN A 224 0.20 3.85 -44.50
CA ASN A 224 -0.38 5.18 -44.49
C ASN A 224 0.57 6.17 -43.82
N ASN A 225 0.71 7.36 -44.43
CA ASN A 225 1.54 8.44 -43.90
C ASN A 225 0.79 9.35 -42.92
N ASN A 226 -0.53 9.23 -42.82
CA ASN A 226 -1.33 10.01 -41.88
C ASN A 226 -1.27 9.38 -40.48
N LYS A 227 -0.65 10.10 -39.55
CA LYS A 227 -0.59 9.79 -38.12
C LYS A 227 -1.61 10.65 -37.39
N ASP A 228 -2.51 10.00 -36.67
CA ASP A 228 -3.56 10.64 -35.89
C ASP A 228 -3.14 10.67 -34.43
N THR A 229 -3.16 11.86 -33.83
CA THR A 229 -2.92 12.08 -32.41
C THR A 229 -4.16 12.68 -31.78
N ARG A 230 -4.68 12.05 -30.73
CA ARG A 230 -5.76 12.57 -29.88
C ARG A 230 -5.20 12.75 -28.47
N ILE A 231 -5.46 13.89 -27.86
CA ILE A 231 -4.97 14.25 -26.53
C ILE A 231 -6.19 14.59 -25.67
N GLU A 232 -6.24 13.96 -24.51
CA GLU A 232 -7.27 14.17 -23.51
C GLU A 232 -6.62 14.66 -22.23
N ARG A 233 -6.99 15.88 -21.81
CA ARG A 233 -6.51 16.48 -20.56
C ARG A 233 -7.66 16.72 -19.61
N VAL A 234 -7.48 16.32 -18.36
CA VAL A 234 -8.48 16.40 -17.30
C VAL A 234 -7.91 17.15 -16.10
N ASN A 235 -8.55 18.26 -15.73
CA ASN A 235 -8.27 18.99 -14.50
C ASN A 235 -9.34 18.68 -13.47
N ILE A 236 -8.93 18.18 -12.31
CA ILE A 236 -9.81 17.69 -11.24
C ILE A 236 -9.54 18.54 -10.00
N PHE A 237 -10.58 19.19 -9.50
CA PHE A 237 -10.57 19.89 -8.22
C PHE A 237 -11.44 19.13 -7.25
N GLY A 238 -10.93 18.84 -6.05
CA GLY A 238 -11.64 18.06 -5.04
C GLY A 238 -11.56 18.69 -3.67
N VAL A 239 -12.68 18.70 -2.95
CA VAL A 239 -12.75 19.00 -1.52
C VAL A 239 -13.55 17.90 -0.83
N ASN A 240 -12.98 17.32 0.21
CA ASN A 240 -13.66 16.37 1.09
C ASN A 240 -13.48 16.83 2.54
N VAL A 241 -14.57 16.81 3.30
CA VAL A 241 -14.63 17.15 4.72
C VAL A 241 -15.29 16.00 5.44
N ASP A 242 -14.63 15.46 6.45
CA ASP A 242 -15.11 14.38 7.31
C ASP A 242 -15.05 14.84 8.76
N ALA A 243 -16.17 14.82 9.46
CA ALA A 243 -16.28 15.18 10.87
C ALA A 243 -16.87 14.00 11.66
N LYS A 244 -16.31 13.70 12.82
CA LYS A 244 -16.82 12.67 13.73
C LYS A 244 -17.22 13.23 15.08
N HIS A 245 -18.31 12.70 15.61
CA HIS A 245 -18.78 12.94 16.96
C HIS A 245 -18.94 11.60 17.70
N TYR A 246 -18.48 11.53 18.94
CA TYR A 246 -18.62 10.35 19.79
C TYR A 246 -19.47 10.69 21.01
N HIS A 247 -20.53 9.91 21.23
CA HIS A 247 -21.39 10.05 22.40
C HIS A 247 -21.85 8.69 22.94
N GLY A 248 -21.27 8.26 24.07
CA GLY A 248 -21.59 6.99 24.71
C GLY A 248 -21.35 5.80 23.79
N LYS A 249 -22.43 5.13 23.36
CA LYS A 249 -22.41 3.97 22.45
C LYS A 249 -22.49 4.35 20.96
N HIS A 250 -22.60 5.63 20.66
CA HIS A 250 -22.82 6.16 19.32
C HIS A 250 -21.58 6.83 18.77
N GLU A 251 -21.24 6.51 17.52
CA GLU A 251 -20.30 7.25 16.68
C GLU A 251 -21.10 7.78 15.49
N LEU A 252 -21.06 9.10 15.29
CA LEU A 252 -21.69 9.78 14.17
C LEU A 252 -20.60 10.39 13.28
N GLN A 253 -20.61 10.04 12.00
CA GLN A 253 -19.74 10.62 10.98
C GLN A 253 -20.58 11.43 10.00
N LEU A 254 -20.19 12.68 9.80
CA LEU A 254 -20.77 13.61 8.84
C LEU A 254 -19.73 13.90 7.78
N GLY A 255 -20.09 13.80 6.51
CA GLY A 255 -19.16 14.11 5.44
C GLY A 255 -19.76 14.93 4.31
N LEU A 256 -18.92 15.75 3.72
CA LEU A 256 -19.21 16.57 2.55
C LEU A 256 -18.13 16.35 1.51
N GLU A 257 -18.54 16.17 0.27
CA GLU A 257 -17.66 15.90 -0.86
C GLU A 257 -18.06 16.79 -2.05
N SER A 258 -17.06 17.33 -2.73
CA SER A 258 -17.26 18.15 -3.94
C SER A 258 -16.10 17.94 -4.90
N TYR A 259 -16.40 17.44 -6.09
CA TYR A 259 -15.46 17.25 -7.19
C TYR A 259 -15.91 18.00 -8.44
N MET A 260 -14.96 18.63 -9.12
CA MET A 260 -15.17 19.35 -10.37
C MET A 260 -14.10 18.92 -11.37
N ASN A 261 -14.55 18.36 -12.49
CA ASN A 261 -13.71 17.87 -13.57
C ASN A 261 -13.90 18.76 -14.79
N PHE A 262 -12.80 19.20 -15.38
CA PHE A 262 -12.79 19.89 -16.67
C PHE A 262 -12.04 19.03 -17.66
N VAL A 263 -12.69 18.71 -18.78
CA VAL A 263 -12.11 17.85 -19.82
C VAL A 263 -11.89 18.65 -21.08
N LYS A 264 -10.68 18.54 -21.63
CA LYS A 264 -10.32 19.08 -22.94
C LYS A 264 -9.87 17.93 -23.84
N SER A 265 -10.55 17.75 -24.96
CA SER A 265 -10.14 16.80 -26.00
C SER A 265 -9.67 17.56 -27.23
N ILE A 266 -8.49 17.22 -27.73
CA ILE A 266 -7.87 17.82 -28.92
C ILE A 266 -7.49 16.67 -29.85
N ALA A 267 -7.59 16.89 -31.16
CA ALA A 267 -7.17 15.91 -32.14
C ALA A 267 -6.55 16.57 -33.38
N GLN A 268 -5.53 15.92 -33.92
CA GLN A 268 -4.78 16.39 -35.07
C GLN A 268 -4.25 15.20 -35.88
N ARG A 269 -4.23 15.37 -37.20
CA ARG A 269 -3.56 14.45 -38.12
C ARG A 269 -2.35 15.14 -38.73
N GLU A 270 -1.24 14.41 -38.76
CA GLU A 270 -0.01 14.81 -39.42
C GLU A 270 0.33 13.82 -40.52
N ASN A 271 0.61 14.30 -41.72
CA ASN A 271 1.20 13.48 -42.78
C ASN A 271 2.72 13.41 -42.58
N ILE A 272 3.23 12.31 -42.05
CA ILE A 272 4.64 12.16 -41.65
C ILE A 272 5.65 12.22 -42.79
N ALA A 273 5.20 12.18 -44.06
CA ALA A 273 6.07 12.31 -45.22
C ALA A 273 6.21 13.77 -45.70
N SER A 274 5.21 14.61 -45.44
CA SER A 274 5.17 16.02 -45.90
C SER A 274 5.16 17.05 -44.76
N GLY A 275 4.88 16.63 -43.53
CA GLY A 275 4.63 17.52 -42.38
C GLY A 275 3.27 18.22 -42.42
N ALA A 276 2.43 17.96 -43.42
CA ALA A 276 1.12 18.62 -43.55
C ALA A 276 0.17 18.23 -42.42
N LEU A 277 -0.47 19.24 -41.82
CA LEU A 277 -1.42 19.07 -40.73
C LEU A 277 -2.87 19.14 -41.24
N SER A 278 -3.74 18.30 -40.68
CA SER A 278 -5.18 18.32 -40.96
C SER A 278 -5.99 18.02 -39.71
N ARG A 279 -7.25 18.48 -39.70
CA ARG A 279 -8.17 18.26 -38.57
C ARG A 279 -8.79 16.86 -38.67
N ILE A 280 -9.00 16.24 -37.52
CA ILE A 280 -9.70 14.97 -37.35
C ILE A 280 -10.62 15.07 -36.13
N THR A 281 -11.49 14.08 -35.95
CA THR A 281 -12.42 14.03 -34.84
C THR A 281 -11.71 13.77 -33.51
N THR A 282 -12.10 14.53 -32.50
CA THR A 282 -11.77 14.28 -31.10
C THR A 282 -12.44 13.02 -30.60
N ARG A 283 -11.92 12.45 -29.51
CA ARG A 283 -12.50 11.25 -28.89
C ARG A 283 -13.73 11.59 -28.07
N TYR A 284 -13.67 12.71 -27.34
CA TYR A 284 -14.76 13.28 -26.55
C TYR A 284 -15.18 14.62 -27.16
N SER A 285 -16.13 15.30 -26.53
CA SER A 285 -16.50 16.67 -26.88
C SER A 285 -15.26 17.60 -26.95
N ASP A 286 -15.17 18.35 -28.04
CA ASP A 286 -14.08 19.28 -28.37
C ASP A 286 -14.28 20.67 -27.77
N GLY A 287 -15.50 20.99 -27.34
CA GLY A 287 -15.83 22.22 -26.61
C GLY A 287 -15.66 22.09 -25.09
N PRO A 288 -15.94 23.18 -24.34
CA PRO A 288 -15.88 23.19 -22.88
C PRO A 288 -16.73 22.06 -22.30
N THR A 289 -16.09 21.16 -21.56
CA THR A 289 -16.78 20.02 -20.93
C THR A 289 -16.47 19.97 -19.45
N LYS A 290 -17.52 19.92 -18.64
CA LYS A 290 -17.44 20.00 -17.18
C LYS A 290 -18.35 18.95 -16.54
N THR A 291 -17.83 18.27 -15.53
CA THR A 291 -18.61 17.39 -14.66
C THR A 291 -18.43 17.82 -13.22
N ASN A 292 -19.52 17.98 -12.47
CA ASN A 292 -19.51 18.29 -11.05
C ASN A 292 -20.22 17.18 -10.30
N SER A 293 -19.65 16.77 -9.17
CA SER A 293 -20.26 15.84 -8.22
C SER A 293 -20.20 16.46 -6.84
N HIS A 294 -21.35 16.58 -6.19
CA HIS A 294 -21.47 17.06 -4.82
C HIS A 294 -22.21 16.02 -4.01
N ALA A 295 -21.71 15.71 -2.82
CA ALA A 295 -22.38 14.77 -1.93
C ALA A 295 -22.31 15.21 -0.47
N PHE A 296 -23.36 14.84 0.25
CA PHE A 296 -23.42 14.90 1.70
C PHE A 296 -23.78 13.50 2.20
N TYR A 297 -23.08 13.02 3.23
CA TYR A 297 -23.38 11.74 3.84
C TYR A 297 -23.35 11.80 5.36
N VAL A 298 -24.17 10.94 5.95
CA VAL A 298 -24.23 10.69 7.38
C VAL A 298 -24.09 9.19 7.58
N GLN A 299 -23.17 8.80 8.46
CA GLN A 299 -22.99 7.42 8.88
C GLN A 299 -23.06 7.37 10.40
N HIS A 300 -23.79 6.40 10.91
CA HIS A 300 -23.97 6.16 12.33
C HIS A 300 -23.54 4.73 12.67
N SER A 301 -22.74 4.59 13.73
CA SER A 301 -22.38 3.32 14.31
C SER A 301 -22.86 3.26 15.76
N TYR A 302 -23.69 2.28 16.07
CA TYR A 302 -24.28 2.08 17.38
C TYR A 302 -23.87 0.73 17.97
N LYS A 303 -23.12 0.78 19.08
CA LYS A 303 -22.75 -0.39 19.87
C LYS A 303 -23.93 -0.80 20.77
N ILE A 304 -24.89 -1.54 20.23
CA ILE A 304 -26.08 -2.05 20.95
C ILE A 304 -25.65 -2.70 22.27
N ASN A 305 -24.68 -3.63 22.19
CA ASN A 305 -24.03 -4.24 23.33
C ASN A 305 -22.55 -4.54 23.03
N LYS A 306 -21.86 -5.28 23.92
CA LYS A 306 -20.44 -5.60 23.77
C LYS A 306 -20.11 -6.41 22.51
N ASN A 307 -21.08 -7.12 21.96
CA ASN A 307 -20.89 -8.06 20.86
C ASN A 307 -21.66 -7.67 19.58
N LEU A 308 -22.61 -6.73 19.65
CA LEU A 308 -23.48 -6.40 18.53
C LEU A 308 -23.39 -4.91 18.21
N THR A 309 -23.09 -4.61 16.95
CA THR A 309 -23.00 -3.26 16.39
C THR A 309 -23.93 -3.13 15.20
N LEU A 310 -24.73 -2.06 15.20
CA LEU A 310 -25.48 -1.61 14.04
C LEU A 310 -24.69 -0.49 13.36
N ASN A 311 -24.56 -0.57 12.04
CA ASN A 311 -24.06 0.50 11.19
C ASN A 311 -25.16 0.89 10.21
N ASP A 312 -25.51 2.16 10.13
CA ASP A 312 -26.49 2.68 9.20
C ASP A 312 -26.02 4.00 8.61
N GLY A 313 -26.43 4.31 7.38
CA GLY A 313 -25.97 5.52 6.72
C GLY A 313 -26.79 5.90 5.50
N ILE A 314 -26.75 7.19 5.17
CA ILE A 314 -27.41 7.78 4.02
C ILE A 314 -26.45 8.74 3.31
N ARG A 315 -26.54 8.79 1.98
CA ARG A 315 -25.78 9.68 1.11
C ARG A 315 -26.71 10.34 0.11
N LEU A 316 -26.64 11.66 0.04
CA LEU A 316 -27.30 12.49 -0.95
C LEU A 316 -26.24 12.91 -1.97
N SER A 317 -26.43 12.60 -3.24
CA SER A 317 -25.46 12.91 -4.31
C SER A 317 -26.13 13.68 -5.44
N ALA A 318 -25.51 14.76 -5.87
CA ALA A 318 -25.92 15.59 -7.01
C ALA A 318 -24.78 15.62 -8.04
N VAL A 319 -25.04 15.06 -9.21
CA VAL A 319 -24.07 14.98 -10.32
C VAL A 319 -24.60 15.73 -11.51
N ARG A 320 -23.79 16.65 -12.03
CA ARG A 320 -24.11 17.46 -13.21
C ARG A 320 -23.02 17.32 -14.26
N LEU A 321 -23.40 17.08 -15.50
CA LEU A 321 -22.49 17.02 -16.64
C LEU A 321 -22.98 18.02 -17.69
N ASP A 322 -22.09 18.90 -18.15
CA ASP A 322 -22.33 19.81 -19.26
C ASP A 322 -21.21 19.63 -20.29
N ALA A 323 -21.53 19.09 -21.46
CA ALA A 323 -20.61 18.90 -22.57
C ALA A 323 -21.06 19.70 -23.80
N VAL A 324 -20.10 20.32 -24.49
CA VAL A 324 -20.34 21.12 -25.71
C VAL A 324 -19.57 20.52 -26.87
N PHE A 325 -20.25 20.30 -27.99
CA PHE A 325 -19.65 19.89 -29.26
C PHE A 325 -19.51 21.14 -30.12
N ALA A 326 -18.30 21.69 -30.17
CA ALA A 326 -18.02 22.95 -30.87
C ALA A 326 -18.00 22.73 -32.39
N ASP A 327 -17.42 21.63 -32.85
CA ASP A 327 -17.40 21.22 -34.24
C ASP A 327 -18.21 19.94 -34.47
N THR A 328 -19.47 20.10 -34.89
CA THR A 328 -20.33 18.97 -35.24
C THR A 328 -20.17 18.55 -36.70
N THR A 329 -19.39 19.26 -37.52
CA THR A 329 -19.33 19.04 -38.98
C THR A 329 -18.66 17.72 -39.35
N LEU A 330 -17.65 17.30 -38.59
CA LEU A 330 -16.91 16.06 -38.87
C LEU A 330 -17.69 14.80 -38.49
N MET A 331 -18.48 14.85 -37.41
CA MET A 331 -19.26 13.71 -36.90
C MET A 331 -20.75 13.79 -37.24
N HIS A 332 -21.21 14.92 -37.78
CA HIS A 332 -22.61 15.22 -38.07
C HIS A 332 -23.55 14.97 -36.87
N PHE A 333 -23.17 15.38 -35.66
CA PHE A 333 -24.01 15.17 -34.48
C PHE A 333 -25.34 15.95 -34.60
N PRO A 334 -26.49 15.34 -34.23
CA PRO A 334 -27.79 16.01 -34.24
C PRO A 334 -27.96 17.01 -33.08
N PHE A 335 -26.94 17.18 -32.25
CA PHE A 335 -26.94 18.05 -31.09
C PHE A 335 -25.59 18.76 -30.96
N THR A 336 -25.60 19.95 -30.37
CA THR A 336 -24.40 20.75 -30.06
C THR A 336 -24.01 20.68 -28.59
N SER A 337 -24.82 20.02 -27.75
CA SER A 337 -24.51 19.80 -26.34
C SER A 337 -25.16 18.53 -25.81
N ALA A 338 -24.54 17.94 -24.80
CA ALA A 338 -25.09 16.86 -23.99
C ALA A 338 -25.04 17.29 -22.52
N LYS A 339 -26.20 17.32 -21.86
CA LYS A 339 -26.34 17.79 -20.48
C LYS A 339 -27.09 16.78 -19.63
N GLN A 340 -26.65 16.62 -18.38
CA GLN A 340 -27.31 15.80 -17.37
C GLN A 340 -27.30 16.48 -16.02
N ASN A 341 -28.38 16.26 -15.27
CA ASN A 341 -28.51 16.68 -13.89
C ASN A 341 -29.21 15.57 -13.11
N ASN A 342 -28.44 14.83 -12.32
CA ASN A 342 -28.87 13.63 -11.63
C ASN A 342 -28.75 13.85 -10.12
N PHE A 343 -29.85 13.60 -9.40
CA PHE A 343 -29.86 13.54 -7.94
C PHE A 343 -30.16 12.12 -7.51
N ALA A 344 -29.40 11.60 -6.55
CA ALA A 344 -29.53 10.24 -6.04
C ALA A 344 -29.47 10.22 -4.52
N VAL A 345 -30.28 9.35 -3.94
CA VAL A 345 -30.26 9.01 -2.52
C VAL A 345 -29.86 7.55 -2.42
N THR A 346 -28.75 7.29 -1.73
CA THR A 346 -28.28 5.93 -1.45
C THR A 346 -28.14 5.75 0.05
N GLY A 347 -28.28 4.51 0.52
CA GLY A 347 -28.14 4.19 1.93
C GLY A 347 -27.54 2.81 2.17
N ASN A 348 -27.20 2.58 3.41
CA ASN A 348 -26.69 1.31 3.89
C ASN A 348 -27.23 0.98 5.29
N ILE A 349 -27.35 -0.31 5.56
CA ILE A 349 -27.61 -0.85 6.89
C ILE A 349 -26.84 -2.15 7.06
N GLY A 350 -26.19 -2.32 8.21
CA GLY A 350 -25.33 -3.44 8.50
C GLY A 350 -25.41 -3.84 9.96
N LEU A 351 -25.63 -5.13 10.21
CA LEU A 351 -25.63 -5.70 11.55
C LEU A 351 -24.41 -6.60 11.71
N ILE A 352 -23.56 -6.29 12.70
CA ILE A 352 -22.28 -6.94 12.93
C ILE A 352 -22.28 -7.54 14.32
N TYR A 353 -22.19 -8.86 14.40
CA TYR A 353 -21.93 -9.59 15.64
C TYR A 353 -20.45 -9.97 15.71
N SER A 354 -19.77 -9.61 16.78
CA SER A 354 -18.38 -10.01 17.09
C SER A 354 -18.32 -10.45 18.55
N ASN A 355 -17.71 -11.61 18.86
CA ASN A 355 -17.59 -12.06 20.26
C ASN A 355 -16.13 -12.29 20.69
N THR A 356 -15.95 -12.59 21.98
CA THR A 356 -14.62 -12.84 22.58
C THR A 356 -13.95 -14.12 22.06
N SER A 357 -14.70 -15.03 21.44
CA SER A 357 -14.14 -16.24 20.78
C SER A 357 -13.60 -15.95 19.37
N ASN A 358 -13.50 -14.69 18.96
CA ASN A 358 -13.13 -14.29 17.60
C ASN A 358 -14.07 -14.86 16.53
N LEU A 359 -15.36 -15.01 16.85
CA LEU A 359 -16.41 -15.21 15.85
C LEU A 359 -16.93 -13.85 15.43
N ARG A 360 -17.02 -13.64 14.11
CA ARG A 360 -17.63 -12.47 13.51
C ARG A 360 -18.64 -12.90 12.45
N LEU A 361 -19.84 -12.35 12.56
CA LEU A 361 -20.93 -12.46 11.59
C LEU A 361 -21.33 -11.06 11.18
N ALA A 362 -21.55 -10.83 9.89
CA ALA A 362 -22.05 -9.57 9.36
C ALA A 362 -23.12 -9.83 8.31
N ALA A 363 -24.22 -9.09 8.39
CA ALA A 363 -25.25 -9.03 7.36
C ALA A 363 -25.38 -7.57 6.93
N LEU A 364 -25.26 -7.30 5.63
CA LEU A 364 -25.14 -5.96 5.08
C LEU A 364 -26.10 -5.79 3.91
N LEU A 365 -26.84 -4.69 3.89
CA LEU A 365 -27.63 -4.23 2.77
C LEU A 365 -27.15 -2.83 2.38
N ASN A 366 -26.95 -2.58 1.09
CA ASN A 366 -26.59 -1.26 0.59
C ASN A 366 -27.18 -1.01 -0.79
N SER A 367 -27.30 0.27 -1.12
CA SER A 367 -27.60 0.73 -2.47
C SER A 367 -26.48 1.59 -3.01
N GLY A 368 -26.21 1.51 -4.31
CA GLY A 368 -25.28 2.39 -5.02
C GLY A 368 -25.96 3.04 -6.23
N PHE A 369 -25.32 4.06 -6.79
CA PHE A 369 -25.77 4.65 -8.05
C PHE A 369 -24.57 5.07 -8.90
N ARG A 370 -24.68 4.94 -10.21
CA ARG A 370 -23.70 5.46 -11.18
C ARG A 370 -24.39 6.44 -12.11
N SER A 371 -23.97 7.71 -12.05
CA SER A 371 -24.37 8.68 -13.07
C SER A 371 -23.64 8.37 -14.37
N PRO A 372 -24.29 8.47 -15.53
CA PRO A 372 -23.58 8.39 -16.80
C PRO A 372 -22.48 9.44 -16.85
N ASN A 373 -21.30 9.02 -17.32
CA ASN A 373 -20.10 9.85 -17.30
C ASN A 373 -19.84 10.48 -18.68
N ILE A 374 -18.71 11.19 -18.80
CA ILE A 374 -18.33 11.84 -20.06
C ILE A 374 -18.10 10.84 -21.20
N ASP A 375 -17.68 9.62 -20.90
CA ASP A 375 -17.51 8.54 -21.88
C ASP A 375 -18.86 8.12 -22.44
N ASP A 376 -19.85 7.91 -21.56
CA ASP A 376 -21.22 7.54 -21.95
C ASP A 376 -21.88 8.62 -22.83
N LEU A 377 -21.63 9.90 -22.55
CA LEU A 377 -22.34 11.03 -23.16
C LEU A 377 -21.64 11.70 -24.33
N THR A 378 -20.35 11.48 -24.51
CA THR A 378 -19.58 12.26 -25.50
C THR A 378 -18.62 11.45 -26.36
N LYS A 379 -18.37 10.19 -26.01
CA LYS A 379 -17.37 9.39 -26.71
C LYS A 379 -17.85 8.95 -28.08
N VAL A 380 -16.96 9.07 -29.06
CA VAL A 380 -17.03 8.32 -30.32
C VAL A 380 -15.87 7.34 -30.36
N PHE A 381 -16.16 6.06 -30.55
CA PHE A 381 -15.12 5.03 -30.50
C PHE A 381 -15.45 3.77 -31.29
N ASP A 382 -14.43 3.19 -31.91
CA ASP A 382 -14.47 1.89 -32.57
C ASP A 382 -13.78 0.81 -31.74
N THR A 383 -14.54 -0.20 -31.32
CA THR A 383 -13.98 -1.37 -30.61
C THR A 383 -13.32 -2.35 -31.57
N ARG A 384 -13.82 -2.44 -32.80
CA ARG A 384 -13.32 -3.29 -33.90
C ARG A 384 -13.73 -2.72 -35.26
N THR A 385 -13.15 -3.22 -36.34
CA THR A 385 -13.53 -2.85 -37.72
C THR A 385 -15.04 -2.99 -37.94
N SER A 386 -15.65 -2.01 -38.61
CA SER A 386 -17.09 -1.94 -38.93
C SER A 386 -18.04 -1.80 -37.72
N TYR A 387 -17.53 -1.35 -36.57
CA TYR A 387 -18.30 -1.13 -35.34
C TYR A 387 -17.97 0.24 -34.76
N VAL A 388 -18.97 1.10 -34.55
CA VAL A 388 -18.78 2.41 -33.93
C VAL A 388 -19.81 2.66 -32.83
N VAL A 389 -19.32 3.07 -31.67
CA VAL A 389 -20.14 3.58 -30.55
C VAL A 389 -20.25 5.08 -30.69
N VAL A 390 -21.48 5.58 -30.67
CA VAL A 390 -21.81 7.01 -30.68
C VAL A 390 -22.41 7.42 -29.34
N PRO A 391 -22.35 8.72 -28.99
CA PRO A 391 -22.90 9.21 -27.74
C PRO A 391 -24.42 9.18 -27.72
N ASN A 392 -25.00 8.92 -26.55
CA ASN A 392 -26.44 9.00 -26.32
C ASN A 392 -26.75 9.92 -25.13
N LYS A 393 -27.34 11.08 -25.42
CA LYS A 393 -27.67 12.10 -24.39
C LYS A 393 -28.81 11.69 -23.46
N ASP A 394 -29.60 10.69 -23.82
CA ASP A 394 -30.86 10.33 -23.13
C ASP A 394 -30.68 9.18 -22.12
N ILE A 395 -29.43 8.76 -21.87
CA ILE A 395 -29.08 7.77 -20.84
C ILE A 395 -29.41 8.34 -19.46
N LYS A 396 -29.86 7.47 -18.55
CA LYS A 396 -30.18 7.75 -17.15
C LYS A 396 -29.24 7.00 -16.20
N PRO A 397 -29.17 7.40 -14.93
CA PRO A 397 -28.37 6.68 -13.94
C PRO A 397 -28.78 5.23 -13.73
N GLU A 398 -27.77 4.41 -13.45
CA GLU A 398 -27.90 3.03 -12.99
C GLU A 398 -27.94 2.98 -11.47
N TYR A 399 -28.71 2.05 -10.92
CA TYR A 399 -28.77 1.81 -9.48
C TYR A 399 -28.42 0.37 -9.17
N THR A 400 -27.72 0.16 -8.07
CA THR A 400 -27.45 -1.18 -7.53
C THR A 400 -28.07 -1.33 -6.15
N TYR A 401 -28.49 -2.55 -5.85
CA TYR A 401 -28.89 -2.99 -4.53
C TYR A 401 -28.10 -4.25 -4.22
N ASN A 402 -27.36 -4.25 -3.12
CA ASN A 402 -26.48 -5.36 -2.77
C ASN A 402 -26.84 -5.89 -1.38
N ALA A 403 -26.88 -7.21 -1.28
CA ALA A 403 -26.98 -7.96 -0.03
C ALA A 403 -25.74 -8.82 0.15
N GLU A 404 -25.13 -8.75 1.34
CA GLU A 404 -23.93 -9.51 1.69
C GLU A 404 -24.08 -10.17 3.06
N ILE A 405 -23.66 -11.44 3.15
CA ILE A 405 -23.49 -12.15 4.41
C ILE A 405 -22.03 -12.59 4.51
N SER A 406 -21.40 -12.22 5.61
CA SER A 406 -19.99 -12.48 5.89
C SER A 406 -19.83 -13.19 7.22
N PHE A 407 -19.02 -14.24 7.24
CA PHE A 407 -18.66 -15.02 8.41
C PHE A 407 -17.15 -15.14 8.49
N SER A 408 -16.58 -14.96 9.69
CA SER A 408 -15.19 -15.30 9.95
C SER A 408 -15.01 -15.79 11.37
N HIS A 409 -14.17 -16.81 11.55
CA HIS A 409 -13.89 -17.37 12.86
C HIS A 409 -12.44 -17.80 13.01
N LYS A 410 -11.86 -17.53 14.18
CA LYS A 410 -10.51 -17.98 14.54
C LYS A 410 -10.55 -18.93 15.74
N ILE A 411 -10.24 -20.20 15.50
CA ILE A 411 -10.19 -21.27 16.51
C ILE A 411 -8.76 -21.82 16.58
N LYS A 412 -8.02 -21.51 17.64
CA LYS A 412 -6.66 -22.02 17.89
C LYS A 412 -5.75 -21.89 16.65
N LYS A 413 -5.54 -22.99 15.92
CA LYS A 413 -4.69 -23.12 14.72
C LYS A 413 -5.40 -22.76 13.41
N PHE A 414 -6.73 -22.61 13.43
CA PHE A 414 -7.53 -22.34 12.24
C PHE A 414 -8.07 -20.92 12.27
N SER A 415 -8.00 -20.23 11.14
CA SER A 415 -8.73 -19.01 10.88
C SER A 415 -9.42 -19.17 9.53
N TYR A 416 -10.72 -19.03 9.45
CA TYR A 416 -11.45 -19.24 8.21
C TYR A 416 -12.63 -18.29 8.11
N GLY A 417 -13.08 -18.04 6.89
CA GLY A 417 -14.21 -17.18 6.63
C GLY A 417 -14.78 -17.39 5.25
N ALA A 418 -15.99 -16.88 5.09
CA ALA A 418 -16.73 -16.90 3.84
C ALA A 418 -17.58 -15.63 3.73
N THR A 419 -17.68 -15.11 2.53
CA THR A 419 -18.56 -14.00 2.16
C THR A 419 -19.38 -14.43 0.97
N VAL A 420 -20.69 -14.21 1.03
CA VAL A 420 -21.63 -14.42 -0.08
C VAL A 420 -22.31 -13.10 -0.37
N PHE A 421 -22.42 -12.73 -1.65
CA PHE A 421 -23.06 -11.49 -2.06
C PHE A 421 -24.00 -11.71 -3.25
N ASN A 422 -25.01 -10.85 -3.35
CA ASN A 422 -25.91 -10.74 -4.48
C ASN A 422 -26.23 -9.27 -4.74
N THR A 423 -26.06 -8.83 -5.98
CA THR A 423 -26.21 -7.45 -6.44
C THR A 423 -27.20 -7.40 -7.59
N TRP A 424 -28.26 -6.62 -7.42
CA TRP A 424 -29.28 -6.37 -8.43
C TRP A 424 -29.07 -4.99 -9.05
N PHE A 425 -29.04 -4.93 -10.38
CA PHE A 425 -28.94 -3.69 -11.15
C PHE A 425 -30.30 -3.29 -11.69
N SER A 426 -30.64 -2.02 -11.50
CA SER A 426 -31.78 -1.35 -12.11
C SER A 426 -31.29 -0.33 -13.13
N ASN A 427 -31.96 -0.28 -14.29
CA ASN A 427 -31.62 0.55 -15.45
C ASN A 427 -30.21 0.30 -16.01
N ALA A 428 -29.71 -0.94 -15.99
CA ALA A 428 -28.36 -1.23 -16.44
C ALA A 428 -28.13 -0.71 -17.89
N ILE A 429 -27.01 -0.03 -18.08
CA ILE A 429 -26.54 0.56 -19.32
C ILE A 429 -25.76 -0.51 -20.07
N VAL A 430 -26.26 -0.86 -21.24
CA VAL A 430 -25.60 -1.78 -22.17
C VAL A 430 -25.37 -1.11 -23.51
N VAL A 431 -24.28 -1.46 -24.19
CA VAL A 431 -24.02 -0.99 -25.54
C VAL A 431 -24.78 -1.88 -26.52
N ASP A 432 -25.74 -1.29 -27.21
CA ASP A 432 -26.64 -2.00 -28.13
C ASP A 432 -26.84 -1.18 -29.41
N LYS A 433 -27.38 -1.79 -30.46
CA LYS A 433 -27.67 -1.15 -31.74
C LYS A 433 -28.49 0.12 -31.54
N PHE A 434 -28.15 1.15 -32.31
CA PHE A 434 -28.74 2.48 -32.17
C PHE A 434 -28.93 3.14 -33.54
N ASN A 435 -30.00 3.92 -33.69
CA ASN A 435 -30.22 4.73 -34.89
C ASN A 435 -29.65 6.14 -34.67
N PHE A 436 -28.57 6.48 -35.36
CA PHE A 436 -27.95 7.79 -35.31
C PHE A 436 -28.31 8.58 -36.57
N ASN A 437 -28.96 9.74 -36.40
CA ASN A 437 -29.56 10.52 -37.49
C ASN A 437 -30.50 9.70 -38.40
N GLY A 438 -31.24 8.74 -37.81
CA GLY A 438 -32.14 7.88 -38.57
C GLY A 438 -31.46 6.74 -39.34
N ALA A 439 -30.14 6.56 -39.21
CA ALA A 439 -29.40 5.48 -39.85
C ALA A 439 -28.80 4.51 -38.81
N ASP A 440 -28.74 3.23 -39.16
CA ASP A 440 -28.13 2.15 -38.37
C ASP A 440 -26.63 1.95 -38.64
N SER A 441 -26.08 2.72 -39.58
CA SER A 441 -24.69 2.67 -40.03
C SER A 441 -24.18 4.05 -40.46
N LEU A 442 -22.89 4.31 -40.24
CA LEU A 442 -22.22 5.55 -40.65
C LEU A 442 -20.80 5.27 -41.16
N ASN A 443 -20.27 6.17 -42.00
CA ASN A 443 -18.87 6.11 -42.43
C ASN A 443 -17.96 6.74 -41.37
N TYR A 444 -17.15 5.91 -40.70
CA TYR A 444 -16.21 6.35 -39.68
C TYR A 444 -14.78 5.99 -40.10
N GLN A 445 -13.89 6.99 -40.14
CA GLN A 445 -12.48 6.80 -40.57
C GLN A 445 -12.31 6.06 -41.91
N GLY A 446 -13.24 6.27 -42.85
CA GLY A 446 -13.22 5.63 -44.18
C GLY A 446 -13.82 4.23 -44.26
N VAL A 447 -14.43 3.72 -43.18
CA VAL A 447 -15.08 2.41 -43.13
C VAL A 447 -16.57 2.55 -42.76
N LYS A 448 -17.47 1.91 -43.53
CA LYS A 448 -18.90 1.83 -43.18
C LYS A 448 -19.06 0.94 -41.95
N SER A 449 -19.52 1.52 -40.85
CA SER A 449 -19.60 0.88 -39.54
C SER A 449 -21.03 0.88 -39.02
N ALA A 450 -21.45 -0.24 -38.42
CA ALA A 450 -22.74 -0.32 -37.73
C ALA A 450 -22.70 0.53 -36.44
N VAL A 451 -23.82 1.19 -36.14
CA VAL A 451 -23.92 2.15 -35.05
C VAL A 451 -24.47 1.51 -33.78
N TYR A 452 -23.78 1.77 -32.68
CA TYR A 452 -24.15 1.34 -31.34
C TYR A 452 -24.14 2.53 -30.39
N ALA A 453 -24.91 2.46 -29.32
CA ALA A 453 -24.87 3.47 -28.26
C ALA A 453 -25.17 2.84 -26.90
N PRO A 454 -24.69 3.43 -25.79
CA PRO A 454 -25.09 2.99 -24.45
C PRO A 454 -26.57 3.31 -24.22
N GLN A 455 -27.32 2.36 -23.65
CA GLN A 455 -28.78 2.44 -23.48
C GLN A 455 -29.21 1.74 -22.17
N ASN A 456 -30.13 2.33 -21.40
CA ASN A 456 -30.74 1.73 -20.20
C ASN A 456 -31.79 0.67 -20.57
N LYS A 457 -31.36 -0.46 -21.14
CA LYS A 457 -32.27 -1.54 -21.60
C LYS A 457 -32.22 -2.81 -20.77
N ALA A 458 -31.25 -2.93 -19.87
CA ALA A 458 -30.97 -4.18 -19.18
C ALA A 458 -31.36 -4.14 -17.70
N LYS A 459 -31.77 -5.30 -17.19
CA LYS A 459 -31.70 -5.65 -15.77
C LYS A 459 -30.56 -6.65 -15.62
N ALA A 460 -29.71 -6.47 -14.62
CA ALA A 460 -28.56 -7.33 -14.43
C ALA A 460 -28.49 -7.86 -12.99
N ILE A 461 -27.99 -9.08 -12.83
CA ILE A 461 -27.77 -9.70 -11.53
C ILE A 461 -26.33 -10.18 -11.48
N ILE A 462 -25.64 -9.88 -10.38
CA ILE A 462 -24.29 -10.38 -10.10
C ILE A 462 -24.31 -11.02 -8.73
N TYR A 463 -23.89 -12.27 -8.62
CA TYR A 463 -23.73 -12.93 -7.34
C TYR A 463 -22.41 -13.69 -7.29
N GLY A 464 -21.96 -13.98 -6.08
CA GLY A 464 -20.69 -14.67 -5.90
C GLY A 464 -20.39 -14.99 -4.46
N TYR A 465 -19.25 -15.64 -4.28
CA TYR A 465 -18.74 -15.94 -2.96
C TYR A 465 -17.22 -15.90 -2.93
N ASN A 466 -16.71 -15.55 -1.75
CA ASN A 466 -15.30 -15.67 -1.39
C ASN A 466 -15.20 -16.61 -0.20
N ILE A 467 -14.24 -17.54 -0.24
CA ILE A 467 -13.87 -18.38 0.90
C ILE A 467 -12.38 -18.27 1.14
N TYR A 468 -11.99 -18.24 2.41
CA TYR A 468 -10.58 -18.20 2.80
C TYR A 468 -10.33 -18.96 4.09
N GLY A 469 -9.11 -19.49 4.21
CA GLY A 469 -8.67 -20.28 5.34
C GLY A 469 -7.18 -20.15 5.55
N MET A 470 -6.76 -20.11 6.81
CA MET A 470 -5.39 -20.23 7.24
C MET A 470 -5.32 -21.35 8.28
N TYR A 471 -4.47 -22.33 8.05
CA TYR A 471 -4.16 -23.39 8.99
C TYR A 471 -2.70 -23.29 9.44
N GLN A 472 -2.49 -23.10 10.73
CA GLN A 472 -1.18 -23.11 11.35
C GLN A 472 -0.78 -24.55 11.70
N ILE A 473 -0.10 -25.22 10.77
CA ILE A 473 0.42 -26.58 10.96
C ILE A 473 1.33 -26.61 12.19
N GLU A 474 2.32 -25.72 12.18
CA GLU A 474 3.32 -25.50 13.23
C GLU A 474 3.43 -24.01 13.52
N LYS A 475 4.08 -23.63 14.64
CA LYS A 475 4.26 -22.21 15.02
C LYS A 475 4.80 -21.35 13.86
N ASN A 476 5.62 -21.92 12.99
CA ASN A 476 6.29 -21.21 11.90
C ASN A 476 5.82 -21.59 10.51
N THR A 477 4.86 -22.51 10.40
CA THR A 477 4.41 -23.06 9.13
C THR A 477 2.91 -22.86 9.01
N THR A 478 2.49 -22.14 7.98
CA THR A 478 1.08 -21.87 7.70
C THR A 478 0.72 -22.32 6.29
N ILE A 479 -0.48 -22.86 6.14
CA ILE A 479 -1.15 -23.03 4.85
C ILE A 479 -2.19 -21.93 4.77
N ASP A 480 -2.17 -21.14 3.69
CA ASP A 480 -3.24 -20.22 3.35
C ASP A 480 -3.97 -20.70 2.10
N ILE A 481 -5.29 -20.64 2.10
CA ILE A 481 -6.17 -20.96 0.98
C ILE A 481 -7.15 -19.81 0.79
N MET A 482 -7.37 -19.42 -0.45
CA MET A 482 -8.39 -18.46 -0.85
C MET A 482 -9.02 -18.91 -2.16
N TYR A 483 -10.33 -18.75 -2.31
CA TYR A 483 -11.05 -19.01 -3.56
C TYR A 483 -12.18 -18.00 -3.74
N ASN A 484 -12.37 -17.55 -4.97
CA ASN A 484 -13.34 -16.54 -5.38
C ASN A 484 -14.13 -17.05 -6.58
N TYR A 485 -15.44 -16.83 -6.55
CA TYR A 485 -16.36 -17.12 -7.64
C TYR A 485 -17.32 -15.96 -7.81
N THR A 486 -17.49 -15.50 -9.05
CA THR A 486 -18.45 -14.47 -9.44
C THR A 486 -19.16 -14.92 -10.69
N TYR A 487 -20.49 -14.75 -10.71
CA TYR A 487 -21.34 -14.96 -11.86
C TYR A 487 -22.18 -13.72 -12.10
N GLY A 488 -22.44 -13.39 -13.36
CA GLY A 488 -23.33 -12.29 -13.68
C GLY A 488 -23.95 -12.42 -15.07
N ASP A 489 -25.23 -12.07 -15.15
CA ASP A 489 -26.00 -12.01 -16.38
C ASP A 489 -26.80 -10.72 -16.47
N TYR A 490 -27.27 -10.40 -17.67
CA TYR A 490 -28.23 -9.35 -17.89
C TYR A 490 -29.32 -9.81 -18.84
N THR A 491 -30.52 -9.31 -18.63
CA THR A 491 -31.68 -9.56 -19.48
C THR A 491 -32.06 -8.29 -20.21
N ASN A 492 -32.07 -8.35 -21.55
CA ASN A 492 -32.55 -7.28 -22.43
C ASN A 492 -33.64 -7.85 -23.36
N SER A 493 -34.83 -7.25 -23.33
CA SER A 493 -35.96 -7.62 -24.21
C SER A 493 -36.30 -9.12 -24.21
N GLY A 494 -36.21 -9.77 -23.05
CA GLY A 494 -36.50 -11.20 -22.86
C GLY A 494 -35.35 -12.16 -23.19
N VAL A 495 -34.21 -11.66 -23.67
CA VAL A 495 -33.00 -12.45 -23.92
C VAL A 495 -32.02 -12.25 -22.77
N THR A 496 -31.62 -13.34 -22.13
CA THR A 496 -30.58 -13.35 -21.10
C THR A 496 -29.23 -13.61 -21.74
N MET A 497 -28.25 -12.76 -21.43
CA MET A 497 -26.88 -12.85 -21.91
C MET A 497 -25.91 -12.74 -20.73
N PRO A 498 -24.74 -13.40 -20.78
CA PRO A 498 -23.72 -13.20 -19.76
C PRO A 498 -23.26 -11.74 -19.73
N LEU A 499 -22.99 -11.21 -18.54
CA LEU A 499 -22.34 -9.91 -18.40
C LEU A 499 -20.89 -10.00 -18.90
N ASP A 500 -20.45 -8.96 -19.58
CA ASP A 500 -19.05 -8.85 -20.00
C ASP A 500 -18.13 -8.68 -18.77
N HIS A 501 -16.87 -9.12 -18.91
CA HIS A 501 -15.80 -8.93 -17.91
C HIS A 501 -16.04 -9.57 -16.54
N ILE A 502 -16.96 -10.54 -16.41
CA ILE A 502 -17.02 -11.38 -15.21
C ILE A 502 -15.72 -12.21 -15.12
N PRO A 503 -14.94 -12.10 -14.03
CA PRO A 503 -13.69 -12.83 -13.91
C PRO A 503 -13.96 -14.34 -13.81
N PRO A 504 -13.09 -15.20 -14.35
CA PRO A 504 -13.18 -16.63 -14.11
C PRO A 504 -13.00 -16.92 -12.62
N ALA A 505 -13.45 -18.08 -12.14
CA ALA A 505 -13.19 -18.49 -10.77
C ALA A 505 -11.68 -18.60 -10.52
N TYR A 506 -11.20 -18.02 -9.43
CA TYR A 506 -9.76 -17.95 -9.13
C TYR A 506 -9.47 -18.15 -7.65
N GLY A 507 -8.29 -18.67 -7.34
CA GLY A 507 -7.87 -18.93 -5.97
C GLY A 507 -6.36 -18.98 -5.81
N LYS A 508 -5.94 -19.07 -4.56
CA LYS A 508 -4.53 -19.20 -4.16
C LYS A 508 -4.43 -20.22 -3.04
N ALA A 509 -3.47 -21.13 -3.17
CA ALA A 509 -2.98 -21.96 -2.09
C ALA A 509 -1.51 -21.64 -1.86
N SER A 510 -1.10 -21.39 -0.62
CA SER A 510 0.30 -21.14 -0.28
C SER A 510 0.71 -21.84 0.99
N ILE A 511 1.95 -22.33 1.01
CA ILE A 511 2.64 -22.79 2.22
C ILE A 511 3.70 -21.73 2.54
N LYS A 512 3.67 -21.19 3.76
CA LYS A 512 4.67 -20.23 4.24
C LYS A 512 5.40 -20.84 5.43
N HIS A 513 6.72 -20.89 5.36
CA HIS A 513 7.58 -21.35 6.45
C HIS A 513 8.57 -20.26 6.84
N LYS A 514 8.63 -19.91 8.13
CA LYS A 514 9.64 -18.99 8.69
C LYS A 514 10.68 -19.79 9.49
N ALA A 515 11.90 -19.90 8.98
CA ALA A 515 12.97 -20.55 9.73
C ALA A 515 13.30 -19.72 11.00
N THR A 516 13.24 -20.32 12.20
CA THR A 516 13.61 -19.64 13.46
C THR A 516 14.40 -20.51 14.44
N LYS A 517 14.99 -21.63 14.03
CA LYS A 517 15.78 -22.47 14.95
C LYS A 517 17.26 -22.13 14.82
N CYS A 518 17.84 -21.56 15.87
CA CYS A 518 19.29 -21.41 16.06
C CYS A 518 19.65 -21.79 17.50
N LEU A 519 20.93 -22.02 17.80
CA LEU A 519 21.35 -22.48 19.14
C LEU A 519 20.91 -21.55 20.27
N ILE A 520 20.77 -20.24 20.01
CA ILE A 520 20.23 -19.27 20.97
C ILE A 520 18.85 -19.70 21.47
N THR A 521 17.95 -20.21 20.62
CA THR A 521 16.61 -20.60 21.06
C THR A 521 16.63 -21.74 22.08
N ASN A 522 17.65 -22.61 22.03
CA ASN A 522 17.82 -23.68 23.00
C ASN A 522 18.29 -23.12 24.35
N TRP A 523 19.30 -22.24 24.34
CA TRP A 523 19.81 -21.63 25.58
C TRP A 523 18.78 -20.72 26.23
N ILE A 524 17.98 -20.00 25.42
CA ILE A 524 16.83 -19.22 25.90
C ILE A 524 15.80 -20.14 26.56
N ALA A 525 15.49 -21.28 25.97
CA ALA A 525 14.57 -22.25 26.59
C ALA A 525 15.13 -22.77 27.93
N GLU A 526 16.42 -23.11 27.98
CA GLU A 526 17.08 -23.61 29.20
C GLU A 526 17.12 -22.58 30.33
N ILE A 527 17.39 -21.29 30.04
CA ILE A 527 17.34 -20.26 31.09
C ILE A 527 15.92 -19.93 31.55
N ARG A 528 14.87 -20.44 30.89
CA ARG A 528 13.46 -20.29 31.29
C ARG A 528 12.90 -21.54 31.99
N ASP A 529 13.54 -22.70 31.86
CA ASP A 529 13.06 -23.97 32.40
C ASP A 529 13.36 -24.06 33.89
N VAL A 530 12.32 -24.06 34.72
CA VAL A 530 12.40 -24.16 36.19
C VAL A 530 13.20 -25.38 36.69
N THR A 531 13.23 -26.46 35.93
CA THR A 531 13.99 -27.69 36.25
C THR A 531 15.48 -27.49 35.99
N ILE A 532 15.83 -26.73 34.96
CA ILE A 532 17.23 -26.49 34.56
C ILE A 532 17.82 -25.31 35.33
N GLN A 533 17.00 -24.29 35.63
CA GLN A 533 17.36 -23.09 36.38
C GLN A 533 17.94 -23.37 37.78
N SER A 534 17.67 -24.53 38.38
CA SER A 534 18.30 -24.93 39.64
C SER A 534 19.82 -25.18 39.51
N ASP A 535 20.32 -25.45 38.30
CA ASP A 535 21.75 -25.50 38.00
C ASP A 535 22.30 -24.10 37.71
N ARG A 536 22.81 -23.47 38.76
CA ARG A 536 23.38 -22.11 38.68
C ARG A 536 24.58 -22.02 37.71
N LEU A 537 25.38 -23.08 37.57
CA LEU A 537 26.52 -23.08 36.66
C LEU A 537 26.02 -23.05 35.22
N ARG A 538 25.07 -23.92 34.88
CA ARG A 538 24.46 -23.97 33.56
C ARG A 538 23.73 -22.68 33.20
N PHE A 539 22.99 -22.09 34.14
CA PHE A 539 22.35 -20.78 33.95
C PHE A 539 23.37 -19.70 33.56
N ARG A 540 24.48 -19.57 34.30
CA ARG A 540 25.56 -18.63 33.98
C ARG A 540 26.22 -18.93 32.63
N ARG A 541 26.46 -20.21 32.31
CA ARG A 541 27.06 -20.61 31.01
C ARG A 541 26.14 -20.33 29.83
N ASN A 542 24.82 -20.48 29.98
CA ASN A 542 23.89 -20.15 28.90
C ASN A 542 23.80 -18.64 28.67
N LEU A 543 23.82 -17.82 29.72
CA LEU A 543 23.93 -16.37 29.56
C LEU A 543 25.25 -15.98 28.87
N GLN A 544 26.37 -16.60 29.21
CA GLN A 544 27.64 -16.38 28.51
C GLN A 544 27.55 -16.73 27.02
N ARG A 545 27.00 -17.91 26.68
CA ARG A 545 26.82 -18.33 25.27
C ARG A 545 25.94 -17.36 24.48
N ILE A 546 24.88 -16.84 25.09
CA ILE A 546 24.03 -15.80 24.48
C ILE A 546 24.86 -14.53 24.23
N GLY A 547 25.68 -14.11 25.20
CA GLY A 547 26.59 -12.96 25.06
C GLY A 547 27.63 -13.16 23.96
N GLU A 548 28.22 -14.34 23.85
CA GLU A 548 29.21 -14.68 22.81
C GLU A 548 28.63 -14.51 21.40
N ILE A 549 27.43 -15.05 21.16
CA ILE A 549 26.77 -14.90 19.86
C ILE A 549 26.35 -13.45 19.61
N ALA A 550 25.84 -12.75 20.63
CA ALA A 550 25.49 -11.34 20.49
C ALA A 550 26.74 -10.49 20.14
N ALA A 551 27.88 -10.75 20.78
CA ALA A 551 29.14 -10.08 20.47
C ALA A 551 29.58 -10.34 19.04
N TYR A 552 29.55 -11.60 18.60
CA TYR A 552 29.88 -11.95 17.22
C TYR A 552 28.97 -11.23 16.22
N GLU A 553 27.65 -11.22 16.43
CA GLU A 553 26.71 -10.57 15.51
C GLU A 553 26.86 -9.03 15.51
N ILE A 554 27.08 -8.42 16.68
CA ILE A 554 27.37 -6.98 16.79
C ILE A 554 28.68 -6.64 16.07
N SER A 555 29.72 -7.47 16.18
CA SER A 555 31.03 -7.21 15.59
C SER A 555 31.00 -7.01 14.07
N LYS A 556 30.05 -7.64 13.37
CA LYS A 556 29.87 -7.51 11.91
C LYS A 556 29.49 -6.08 11.47
N GLY A 557 28.91 -5.29 12.37
CA GLY A 557 28.49 -3.92 12.11
C GLY A 557 29.46 -2.83 12.61
N LEU A 558 30.56 -3.20 13.26
CA LEU A 558 31.49 -2.23 13.84
C LEU A 558 32.50 -1.68 12.80
N PRO A 559 33.02 -0.45 12.99
CA PRO A 559 34.02 0.14 12.10
C PRO A 559 35.28 -0.71 11.99
N SER A 560 35.83 -0.78 10.78
CA SER A 560 37.01 -1.57 10.46
C SER A 560 37.94 -0.83 9.51
N GLU A 561 39.23 -1.08 9.65
CA GLU A 561 40.28 -0.55 8.79
C GLU A 561 41.16 -1.67 8.23
N ILE A 562 41.91 -1.36 7.15
CA ILE A 562 42.90 -2.28 6.58
C ILE A 562 44.24 -1.97 7.22
N VAL A 563 44.86 -2.99 7.82
CA VAL A 563 46.17 -2.90 8.47
C VAL A 563 47.12 -3.90 7.80
N ASP A 564 48.34 -3.47 7.55
CA ASP A 564 49.41 -4.34 7.06
C ASP A 564 49.88 -5.25 8.20
N VAL A 565 49.64 -6.56 8.04
CA VAL A 565 50.03 -7.60 9.00
C VAL A 565 51.20 -8.38 8.41
N HIS A 566 52.32 -8.36 9.12
CA HIS A 566 53.47 -9.19 8.79
C HIS A 566 53.17 -10.64 9.13
N THR A 567 53.14 -11.48 8.10
CA THR A 567 53.02 -12.94 8.20
C THR A 567 54.40 -13.58 7.93
N PRO A 568 54.61 -14.85 8.27
CA PRO A 568 55.87 -15.55 7.96
C PRO A 568 56.23 -15.58 6.46
N LEU A 569 55.29 -15.31 5.56
CA LEU A 569 55.46 -15.40 4.11
C LEU A 569 55.30 -14.05 3.38
N GLY A 570 55.20 -12.93 4.12
CA GLY A 570 55.05 -11.59 3.55
C GLY A 570 54.06 -10.70 4.29
N VAL A 571 53.80 -9.52 3.74
CA VAL A 571 52.85 -8.55 4.30
C VAL A 571 51.46 -8.79 3.71
N HIS A 572 50.47 -9.01 4.58
CA HIS A 572 49.07 -9.19 4.20
C HIS A 572 48.23 -7.97 4.63
N LYS A 573 47.34 -7.50 3.75
CA LYS A 573 46.37 -6.44 4.04
C LYS A 573 45.16 -6.99 4.77
N SER A 574 45.22 -7.03 6.10
CA SER A 574 44.16 -7.61 6.94
C SER A 574 43.13 -6.57 7.35
N LYS A 575 41.85 -6.94 7.32
CA LYS A 575 40.77 -6.10 7.82
C LYS A 575 40.63 -6.31 9.34
N MET A 576 40.77 -5.25 10.13
CA MET A 576 40.70 -5.27 11.59
C MET A 576 39.71 -4.22 12.10
N LEU A 577 39.15 -4.43 13.30
CA LEU A 577 38.31 -3.41 13.96
C LEU A 577 39.16 -2.18 14.27
N THR A 578 38.64 -0.98 13.98
CA THR A 578 39.35 0.27 14.26
C THR A 578 39.52 0.49 15.76
N HIS A 579 38.48 0.20 16.54
CA HIS A 579 38.50 0.27 18.00
C HIS A 579 37.65 -0.85 18.60
N GLN A 580 38.08 -1.35 19.75
CA GLN A 580 37.27 -2.24 20.56
C GLN A 580 36.17 -1.45 21.29
N PRO A 581 34.96 -2.02 21.46
CA PRO A 581 33.91 -1.36 22.24
C PRO A 581 34.29 -1.29 23.72
N VAL A 582 33.55 -0.48 24.48
CA VAL A 582 33.54 -0.55 25.94
C VAL A 582 32.37 -1.41 26.36
N LEU A 583 32.62 -2.49 27.11
CA LEU A 583 31.57 -3.37 27.63
C LEU A 583 31.11 -2.86 28.99
N ALA A 584 29.84 -2.50 29.09
CA ALA A 584 29.22 -2.03 30.32
C ALA A 584 28.27 -3.08 30.90
N THR A 585 28.18 -3.18 32.23
CA THR A 585 27.20 -4.07 32.86
C THR A 585 26.77 -3.58 34.24
N VAL A 586 25.50 -3.85 34.59
CA VAL A 586 24.99 -3.65 35.94
C VAL A 586 25.43 -4.85 36.80
N LEU A 587 26.06 -4.57 37.93
CA LEU A 587 26.70 -5.58 38.77
C LEU A 587 25.71 -6.65 39.28
N ARG A 588 26.29 -7.82 39.57
CA ARG A 588 25.60 -9.08 39.94
C ARG A 588 24.95 -9.78 38.74
N ALA A 589 23.72 -9.44 38.36
CA ALA A 589 22.98 -10.21 37.35
C ALA A 589 23.62 -10.12 35.96
N GLY A 590 24.20 -8.97 35.61
CA GLY A 590 24.84 -8.68 34.33
C GLY A 590 26.09 -9.51 34.00
N LEU A 591 26.81 -9.95 35.03
CA LEU A 591 28.17 -10.48 34.90
C LEU A 591 28.32 -11.68 33.95
N PRO A 592 27.44 -12.70 33.95
CA PRO A 592 27.59 -13.82 33.02
C PRO A 592 27.43 -13.39 31.55
N LEU A 593 26.44 -12.54 31.25
CA LEU A 593 26.22 -12.07 29.88
C LEU A 593 27.38 -11.19 29.42
N HIS A 594 27.84 -10.29 30.31
CA HIS A 594 29.02 -9.46 30.09
C HIS A 594 30.28 -10.29 29.82
N GLN A 595 30.51 -11.35 30.60
CA GLN A 595 31.65 -12.26 30.38
C GLN A 595 31.57 -12.94 29.00
N GLY A 596 30.37 -13.33 28.55
CA GLY A 596 30.18 -13.86 27.21
C GLY A 596 30.58 -12.87 26.12
N MET A 597 30.23 -11.60 26.29
CA MET A 597 30.64 -10.54 25.38
C MET A 597 32.17 -10.35 25.38
N LEU A 598 32.79 -10.35 26.57
CA LEU A 598 34.22 -10.17 26.76
C LEU A 598 35.04 -11.33 26.16
N ASN A 599 34.49 -12.55 26.11
CA ASN A 599 35.16 -13.69 25.47
C ASN A 599 35.44 -13.45 23.97
N TYR A 600 34.66 -12.58 23.30
CA TYR A 600 34.79 -12.29 21.86
C TYR A 600 35.37 -10.90 21.60
N PHE A 601 34.98 -9.91 22.39
CA PHE A 601 35.66 -8.61 22.43
C PHE A 601 36.78 -8.65 23.47
N ASP A 602 37.75 -9.51 23.23
CA ASP A 602 38.86 -9.88 24.13
C ASP A 602 39.74 -8.71 24.59
N LYS A 603 39.70 -7.60 23.83
CA LYS A 603 40.45 -6.36 24.08
C LYS A 603 39.55 -5.18 24.45
N ALA A 604 38.28 -5.42 24.78
CA ALA A 604 37.38 -4.35 25.20
C ALA A 604 37.74 -3.81 26.58
N ASP A 605 37.64 -2.50 26.73
CA ASP A 605 37.62 -1.87 28.06
C ASP A 605 36.29 -2.16 28.76
N ASN A 606 36.26 -2.11 30.09
CA ASN A 606 35.09 -2.50 30.86
C ASN A 606 34.56 -1.37 31.74
N ALA A 607 33.24 -1.28 31.84
CA ALA A 607 32.52 -0.35 32.68
C ALA A 607 31.56 -1.11 33.62
N PHE A 608 31.63 -0.83 34.91
CA PHE A 608 30.81 -1.49 35.92
C PHE A 608 29.91 -0.46 36.61
N ILE A 609 28.62 -0.78 36.68
CA ILE A 609 27.59 0.08 37.26
C ILE A 609 27.01 -0.60 38.50
N SER A 610 27.10 0.07 39.65
CA SER A 610 26.36 -0.33 40.86
C SER A 610 25.03 0.41 40.90
N ALA A 611 23.94 -0.34 40.71
CA ALA A 611 22.58 0.18 40.83
C ALA A 611 21.72 -0.80 41.65
N TYR A 612 20.87 -0.27 42.53
CA TYR A 612 19.91 -1.08 43.29
C TYR A 612 18.53 -0.41 43.34
N ARG A 613 17.52 -1.24 43.60
CA ARG A 613 16.16 -0.77 43.87
C ARG A 613 16.01 -0.52 45.36
N LYS A 614 15.71 0.71 45.75
CA LYS A 614 15.31 1.09 47.10
C LYS A 614 13.78 1.07 47.15
N HIS A 615 13.23 0.11 47.87
CA HIS A 615 11.78 0.00 48.04
C HIS A 615 11.29 1.03 49.07
N GLN A 616 10.22 1.75 48.72
CA GLN A 616 9.50 2.61 49.65
C GLN A 616 8.40 1.80 50.37
N THR A 617 7.94 2.31 51.51
CA THR A 617 6.93 1.67 52.36
C THR A 617 5.57 1.49 51.68
N ASP A 618 5.30 2.19 50.58
CA ASP A 618 4.09 2.09 49.76
C ASP A 618 4.16 1.02 48.66
N GLY A 619 5.28 0.29 48.55
CA GLY A 619 5.50 -0.74 47.54
C GLY A 619 6.09 -0.22 46.23
N SER A 620 6.24 1.10 46.05
CA SER A 620 7.01 1.68 44.96
C SER A 620 8.51 1.46 45.17
N PHE A 621 9.31 1.62 44.12
CA PHE A 621 10.76 1.54 44.23
C PHE A 621 11.43 2.66 43.45
N GLU A 622 12.53 3.16 44.00
CA GLU A 622 13.43 4.08 43.29
C GLU A 622 14.72 3.34 42.92
N ILE A 623 15.22 3.58 41.71
CA ILE A 623 16.51 3.05 41.29
C ILE A 623 17.59 4.05 41.69
N CYS A 624 18.47 3.66 42.60
CA CYS A 624 19.60 4.45 43.06
C CYS A 624 20.88 3.94 42.37
N LEU A 625 21.57 4.84 41.66
CA LEU A 625 22.91 4.62 41.12
C LEU A 625 23.92 5.07 42.17
N GLU A 626 24.75 4.16 42.68
CA GLU A 626 25.74 4.47 43.71
C GLU A 626 27.06 4.93 43.12
N TYR A 627 27.58 4.19 42.13
CA TYR A 627 28.81 4.54 41.43
C TYR A 627 28.92 3.84 40.07
N MET A 628 29.68 4.45 39.16
CA MET A 628 30.10 3.89 37.88
C MET A 628 31.63 3.96 37.80
N SER A 629 32.27 2.83 37.52
CA SER A 629 33.70 2.76 37.21
C SER A 629 33.85 2.45 35.74
N CYS A 630 34.36 3.38 34.94
CA CYS A 630 34.51 3.22 33.50
C CYS A 630 35.74 3.95 32.94
N PRO A 631 36.29 3.54 31.79
CA PRO A 631 37.23 4.34 31.01
C PRO A 631 36.53 5.58 30.45
N ASN A 632 37.29 6.46 29.76
CA ASN A 632 36.67 7.53 28.97
C ASN A 632 35.79 6.94 27.86
N LEU A 633 34.53 7.37 27.79
CA LEU A 633 33.54 6.88 26.83
C LEU A 633 33.36 7.80 25.61
N ASP A 634 34.04 8.95 25.57
CA ASP A 634 33.93 9.91 24.46
C ASP A 634 34.33 9.27 23.12
N ASN A 635 33.43 9.37 22.14
CA ASN A 635 33.57 8.78 20.80
C ASN A 635 33.79 7.25 20.79
N ARG A 636 33.52 6.56 21.89
CA ARG A 636 33.59 5.08 21.96
C ARG A 636 32.22 4.47 21.69
N ILE A 637 32.22 3.26 21.13
CA ILE A 637 31.02 2.42 21.06
C ILE A 637 30.88 1.71 22.41
N VAL A 638 29.73 1.87 23.06
CA VAL A 638 29.44 1.29 24.38
C VAL A 638 28.40 0.19 24.22
N ILE A 639 28.67 -1.00 24.76
CA ILE A 639 27.73 -2.11 24.76
C ILE A 639 27.33 -2.42 26.21
N ILE A 640 26.12 -2.04 26.58
CA ILE A 640 25.56 -2.32 27.91
C ILE A 640 24.90 -3.71 27.87
N SER A 641 25.26 -4.57 28.82
CA SER A 641 24.80 -5.95 28.90
C SER A 641 24.09 -6.22 30.23
N ASP A 642 22.86 -6.72 30.15
CA ASP A 642 22.06 -7.17 31.29
C ASP A 642 21.15 -8.33 30.85
N PRO A 643 21.04 -9.45 31.59
CA PRO A 643 20.18 -10.57 31.24
C PRO A 643 18.75 -10.20 30.85
N MET A 644 18.18 -9.15 31.45
CA MET A 644 16.76 -8.84 31.30
C MET A 644 16.48 -7.35 31.03
N LEU A 645 15.58 -7.12 30.07
CA LEU A 645 14.94 -5.84 29.85
C LEU A 645 13.46 -5.91 30.26
N ALA A 646 13.21 -5.69 31.55
CA ALA A 646 11.85 -5.66 32.11
C ALA A 646 11.18 -4.29 31.83
N THR A 647 11.10 -3.40 32.81
CA THR A 647 10.49 -2.06 32.66
C THR A 647 11.35 -1.08 31.88
N GLY A 648 12.65 -1.34 31.71
CA GLY A 648 13.61 -0.43 31.08
C GLY A 648 14.12 0.71 31.96
N ALA A 649 13.51 0.96 33.12
CA ALA A 649 13.85 2.08 34.00
C ALA A 649 15.32 2.13 34.43
N SER A 650 15.93 0.98 34.78
CA SER A 650 17.34 0.93 35.19
C SER A 650 18.27 1.29 34.05
N LEU A 651 17.97 0.83 32.83
CA LEU A 651 18.81 1.13 31.67
C LEU A 651 18.72 2.61 31.30
N VAL A 652 17.52 3.19 31.29
CA VAL A 652 17.33 4.62 31.00
C VAL A 652 18.17 5.47 31.93
N LYS A 653 18.09 5.24 33.26
CA LYS A 653 18.91 5.96 34.24
C LYS A 653 20.42 5.77 34.01
N THR A 654 20.86 4.55 33.70
CA THR A 654 22.28 4.29 33.40
C THR A 654 22.75 5.07 32.18
N ILE A 655 21.92 5.14 31.13
CA ILE A 655 22.25 5.85 29.89
C ILE A 655 22.23 7.37 30.09
N GLU A 656 21.27 7.89 30.85
CA GLU A 656 21.23 9.29 31.26
C GLU A 656 22.51 9.66 32.02
N PHE A 657 22.87 8.88 33.04
CA PHE A 657 24.09 9.10 33.81
C PHE A 657 25.36 9.05 32.95
N MET A 658 25.47 8.10 32.01
CA MET A 658 26.60 8.05 31.07
C MET A 658 26.64 9.27 30.13
N ARG A 659 25.48 9.74 29.65
CA ARG A 659 25.38 10.88 28.72
C ARG A 659 25.57 12.23 29.42
N GLU A 660 25.39 12.31 30.73
CA GLU A 660 25.73 13.50 31.53
C GLU A 660 27.24 13.71 31.62
N GLN A 661 28.00 12.61 31.71
CA GLN A 661 29.46 12.67 31.92
C GLN A 661 30.26 12.56 30.62
N TYR A 662 29.73 11.88 29.59
CA TYR A 662 30.46 11.56 28.36
C TYR A 662 29.59 11.66 27.10
N LYS A 663 30.23 11.59 25.93
CA LYS A 663 29.59 11.54 24.61
C LYS A 663 29.94 10.24 23.86
N PRO A 664 29.30 9.11 24.18
CA PRO A 664 29.45 7.87 23.41
C PRO A 664 29.10 8.06 21.94
N ALA A 665 29.84 7.40 21.04
CA ALA A 665 29.56 7.40 19.61
C ALA A 665 28.27 6.62 19.29
N GLU A 666 28.15 5.43 19.87
CA GLU A 666 26.97 4.57 19.76
C GLU A 666 26.75 3.80 21.06
N ILE A 667 25.48 3.48 21.36
CA ILE A 667 25.11 2.66 22.52
C ILE A 667 24.31 1.45 22.02
N TYR A 668 24.81 0.27 22.36
CA TYR A 668 24.13 -1.01 22.19
C TYR A 668 23.64 -1.48 23.55
N PHE A 669 22.48 -2.12 23.58
CA PHE A 669 22.00 -2.84 24.74
C PHE A 669 21.77 -4.31 24.39
N VAL A 670 22.34 -5.22 25.17
CA VAL A 670 22.27 -6.67 24.94
C VAL A 670 21.58 -7.33 26.12
N CYS A 671 20.56 -8.14 25.85
CA CYS A 671 19.87 -8.93 26.86
C CYS A 671 19.49 -10.33 26.36
N ALA A 672 19.24 -11.25 27.29
CA ALA A 672 18.71 -12.56 26.94
C ALA A 672 17.20 -12.47 26.67
N ILE A 673 16.45 -11.75 27.51
CA ILE A 673 15.00 -11.60 27.39
C ILE A 673 14.59 -10.14 27.56
N ALA A 674 13.73 -9.65 26.67
CA ALA A 674 13.12 -8.33 26.78
C ALA A 674 11.59 -8.42 26.87
N SER A 675 10.96 -7.37 27.42
CA SER A 675 9.52 -7.14 27.26
C SER A 675 9.28 -6.07 26.19
N LYS A 676 8.16 -6.16 25.46
CA LYS A 676 7.74 -5.09 24.53
C LYS A 676 7.66 -3.73 25.23
N GLN A 677 7.09 -3.70 26.43
CA GLN A 677 6.95 -2.49 27.25
C GLN A 677 8.32 -1.85 27.57
N GLY A 678 9.33 -2.65 27.91
CA GLY A 678 10.67 -2.16 28.19
C GLY A 678 11.38 -1.58 26.96
N ILE A 679 11.23 -2.23 25.81
CA ILE A 679 11.78 -1.75 24.53
C ILE A 679 11.16 -0.40 24.14
N GLU A 680 9.83 -0.33 24.19
CA GLU A 680 9.09 0.91 23.91
C GLU A 680 9.50 2.03 24.86
N TYR A 681 9.64 1.73 26.15
CA TYR A 681 10.05 2.70 27.16
C TYR A 681 11.44 3.28 26.89
N ILE A 682 12.45 2.45 26.57
CA ILE A 682 13.80 2.93 26.22
C ILE A 682 13.76 3.82 24.98
N HIS A 683 13.05 3.40 23.94
CA HIS A 683 12.95 4.18 22.71
C HIS A 683 12.26 5.52 22.92
N GLN A 684 11.26 5.58 23.81
CA GLN A 684 10.60 6.81 24.21
C GLN A 684 11.52 7.76 24.98
N GLN A 685 12.31 7.24 25.93
CA GLN A 685 13.13 8.09 26.82
C GLN A 685 14.52 8.42 26.25
N CYS A 686 15.19 7.44 25.65
CA CYS A 686 16.58 7.55 25.22
C CYS A 686 16.75 7.74 23.71
N GLY A 687 15.68 7.56 22.92
CA GLY A 687 15.69 7.68 21.46
C GLY A 687 15.82 6.34 20.71
N ASN A 688 15.54 6.36 19.40
CA ASN A 688 15.58 5.17 18.53
C ASN A 688 16.99 4.80 18.07
N GLU A 689 18.00 5.61 18.38
CA GLU A 689 19.40 5.33 18.06
C GLU A 689 20.01 4.20 18.88
N ILE A 690 19.37 3.80 19.99
CA ILE A 690 19.86 2.72 20.84
C ILE A 690 19.54 1.38 20.20
N LYS A 691 20.60 0.62 19.90
CA LYS A 691 20.48 -0.69 19.24
C LYS A 691 20.26 -1.77 20.29
N ILE A 692 19.04 -2.29 20.38
CA ILE A 692 18.68 -3.36 21.32
C ILE A 692 18.84 -4.73 20.64
N TRP A 693 19.66 -5.59 21.24
CA TRP A 693 19.82 -6.99 20.90
C TRP A 693 19.19 -7.85 21.99
N SER A 694 18.25 -8.70 21.62
CA SER A 694 17.55 -9.58 22.54
C SER A 694 17.45 -10.99 21.99
N GLY A 695 17.65 -11.99 22.85
CA GLY A 695 17.47 -13.39 22.48
C GLY A 695 16.01 -13.80 22.29
N ASP A 696 15.08 -13.16 23.01
CA ASP A 696 13.64 -13.37 22.89
C ASP A 696 12.83 -12.20 23.50
N ILE A 697 11.60 -11.99 23.03
CA ILE A 697 10.76 -10.86 23.44
C ILE A 697 9.39 -11.36 23.91
N ASP A 698 9.06 -11.07 25.16
CA ASP A 698 7.78 -11.40 25.79
C ASP A 698 6.79 -10.21 25.76
N GLU A 699 5.48 -10.53 25.72
CA GLU A 699 4.41 -9.56 25.49
C GLU A 699 4.11 -8.66 26.68
N LYS A 700 4.21 -9.16 27.93
CA LYS A 700 3.68 -8.46 29.10
C LYS A 700 4.59 -8.54 30.33
N LEU A 701 4.52 -7.51 31.15
CA LEU A 701 4.96 -7.54 32.53
C LEU A 701 3.77 -7.87 33.46
N ASN A 702 4.03 -8.42 34.64
CA ASN A 702 3.05 -8.50 35.73
C ASN A 702 3.08 -7.22 36.60
N ASP A 703 2.16 -7.13 37.56
CA ASP A 703 2.04 -5.96 38.45
C ASP A 703 3.28 -5.72 39.33
N LYS A 704 4.15 -6.72 39.48
CA LYS A 704 5.43 -6.63 40.20
C LYS A 704 6.61 -6.26 39.27
N GLY A 705 6.35 -6.00 37.99
CA GLY A 705 7.37 -5.62 37.01
C GLY A 705 8.24 -6.78 36.50
N TYR A 706 7.82 -8.04 36.69
CA TYR A 706 8.49 -9.21 36.10
C TYR A 706 7.95 -9.50 34.70
N ILE A 707 8.83 -9.95 33.80
CA ILE A 707 8.48 -10.43 32.46
C ILE A 707 7.70 -11.73 32.58
N VAL A 708 6.60 -11.88 31.84
CA VAL A 708 5.77 -13.10 31.84
C VAL A 708 5.61 -13.62 30.41
N PRO A 709 6.02 -14.87 30.09
CA PRO A 709 6.49 -15.91 31.03
C PRO A 709 7.87 -15.66 31.65
N GLY A 710 8.75 -14.88 31.00
CA GLY A 710 10.06 -14.46 31.54
C GLY A 710 10.98 -15.62 31.93
N LEU A 711 11.96 -15.30 32.78
CA LEU A 711 12.88 -16.27 33.40
C LEU A 711 12.87 -16.24 34.94
N GLY A 712 12.22 -15.25 35.59
CA GLY A 712 12.36 -15.00 37.03
C GLY A 712 13.43 -13.96 37.36
N ASP A 713 14.08 -14.04 38.53
CA ASP A 713 15.16 -13.13 38.92
C ASP A 713 16.52 -13.67 38.48
N ALA A 714 17.12 -13.06 37.43
CA ALA A 714 18.39 -13.50 36.87
C ALA A 714 19.54 -13.48 37.89
N GLY A 715 19.55 -12.54 38.84
CA GLY A 715 20.60 -12.42 39.84
C GLY A 715 20.54 -13.55 40.86
N ASP A 716 19.34 -13.89 41.32
CA ASP A 716 19.12 -14.99 42.25
C ASP A 716 19.35 -16.35 41.58
N LEU A 717 18.96 -16.50 40.31
CA LEU A 717 19.25 -17.70 39.53
C LEU A 717 20.74 -17.89 39.26
N ALA A 718 21.47 -16.79 39.03
CA ALA A 718 22.90 -16.85 38.78
C ALA A 718 23.74 -17.01 40.06
N TYR A 719 23.34 -16.42 41.19
CA TYR A 719 24.21 -16.31 42.38
C TYR A 719 23.54 -16.68 43.72
N GLY A 720 22.26 -17.04 43.74
CA GLY A 720 21.47 -17.30 44.94
C GLY A 720 20.81 -16.04 45.50
N SER A 721 19.82 -16.23 46.39
CA SER A 721 18.97 -15.16 46.95
C SER A 721 19.76 -14.05 47.64
N LYS A 722 19.31 -12.81 47.48
CA LYS A 722 19.94 -11.64 48.11
C LYS A 722 19.57 -11.53 49.59
N MET A 723 20.55 -11.24 50.45
CA MET A 723 20.33 -10.58 51.74
C MET A 723 20.79 -9.13 51.60
N GLN A 724 19.90 -8.16 51.81
CA GLN A 724 20.27 -6.74 51.86
C GLN A 724 20.77 -6.47 53.28
N ALA A 725 22.07 -6.20 53.41
CA ALA A 725 22.68 -5.66 54.62
C ALA A 725 22.89 -4.16 54.44
#